data_AF-A0A533YFI1-F1
#
_entry.id   AF-A0A533YFI1-F1
#
_cell.length_a   1.000
_cell.length_b   1.000
_cell.length_c   1.000
_cell.angle_alpha   90.00
_cell.angle_beta   90.00
_cell.angle_gamma   90.00
#
_symmetry.space_group_name_H-M   'P 1'
#
loop_
_entity.id
_entity.type
_entity.pdbx_description
1 polymer ?
#
loop_
_entity_poly.entity_id
_entity_poly.type
_entity_poly.pdbx_seq_one_letter_code
_entity_poly.pdbx_strand_id
1 'polypeptide(L)'
;MVNRPLLKAWLWSGLVWLTIIPIVGLLLSIKFHNPEFLGSLPGWTFGRLRPVHVNGVIFGSFTTTFLGLLYYYVPRLCGVRMYKEEWGWWLLWLWNGFIFIGSISFMMGYNSGLEAAEYEWPLNILRFVVLGLVGVQVVGTIFQRKERRFYVAMWYTVAALIWTLMNLILGGAVLKYAEQVNGVNSAALHGLYIHYVVGLWLTPAGLAIIYYFLPTSTKNPLYSHRLSLLGFWTLAFFYPFVGIHHYMYSPIPHWNQVIAVVTSMALIIPVWAVIVNWFGTVSGRWGPVLGGLDSDSYAAKFLLLGAVYYLLGCFQGSTEALFRLQQLTHFNDFVIAHSHLTVFGAMVNWAIGGLYYVWPRVTERKLWSSRLASWHLWLTIAGFTVMALGLTAQGFIQGSMLEYGANFVDTIKEMKPWWVTRTLAGATMDVGLLLLLIECYQTARQGELFQEEGSSSAGSKDEAIRSVPKQGWLENPPTVALVAGFGFFMLAVLVQGIIPFLSPGTRVTTVEDVVTKKQIHVADYTPLELRGRHVYIREGCWYCHSQYVRPVTGESQRWGPVSQTGEYAYDHPHLFSTRRIGPDLTRVGRKYGDDWHIAHHWKPREIVPDTIMPSFPWLFEPVKGQALPQLNEDGKALVAYIQRLGTSIGDWREGFASTRVTTGLALNPSPETRDELLALGKAVYDRRCIGCHGAKGDGNGPSAVWLDPRPRDFTRGIFKFRSTAGKDSLPTDADLFLTVTHGLWGTAMPSWQEISEHERLAVIQYVKTFSGRWQKEEIGQPIAITPEPPVTAASIENGKTSFHGKAICVMCHGAEGRGDGLLAAGLQDVWGHPVRPANFTLPAGAHGGVKLGHDGEHLLKTIMTGVGGTAMPPFQGQLTAAEVWDVVHYVQSLRVDAHVSELLAAGLSPTEENESRERIWASLSQAAGQGKIEKQVVQAATGSAMVLVEAGKR
;
A
#
# COMPACT_ATOMS: atom_id res chain seq x y z
N MET A 1 -19.55 -45.54 3.17
CA MET A 1 -18.29 -45.08 3.79
C MET A 1 -18.32 -43.64 4.32
N VAL A 2 -19.31 -42.81 3.94
CA VAL A 2 -19.35 -41.38 4.33
C VAL A 2 -20.65 -41.04 5.08
N ASN A 3 -20.57 -40.20 6.10
CA ASN A 3 -21.74 -39.63 6.78
C ASN A 3 -22.39 -38.55 5.90
N ARG A 4 -23.45 -38.95 5.17
CA ARG A 4 -24.16 -38.07 4.24
C ARG A 4 -24.78 -36.84 4.90
N PRO A 5 -25.46 -36.93 6.07
CA PRO A 5 -25.97 -35.74 6.76
C PRO A 5 -24.90 -34.69 7.05
N LEU A 6 -23.77 -35.11 7.63
CA LEU A 6 -22.66 -34.21 7.96
C LEU A 6 -22.05 -33.59 6.69
N LEU A 7 -21.80 -34.41 5.68
CA LEU A 7 -21.28 -33.96 4.39
C LEU A 7 -22.20 -32.90 3.75
N LYS A 8 -23.52 -33.14 3.73
CA LYS A 8 -24.49 -32.17 3.21
C LYS A 8 -24.44 -30.85 3.97
N ALA A 9 -24.29 -30.89 5.29
CA ALA A 9 -24.22 -29.67 6.11
C ALA A 9 -22.98 -28.82 5.78
N TRP A 10 -21.82 -29.45 5.63
CA TRP A 10 -20.60 -28.76 5.20
C TRP A 10 -20.70 -28.17 3.80
N LEU A 11 -21.22 -28.94 2.83
CA LEU A 11 -21.38 -28.47 1.45
C LEU A 11 -22.44 -27.35 1.36
N TRP A 12 -23.52 -27.41 2.14
CA TRP A 12 -24.49 -26.32 2.25
C TRP A 12 -23.86 -25.04 2.79
N SER A 13 -23.07 -25.15 3.85
CA SER A 13 -22.32 -24.02 4.42
C SER A 13 -21.34 -23.43 3.41
N GLY A 14 -20.62 -24.29 2.66
CA GLY A 14 -19.75 -23.86 1.55
C GLY A 14 -20.51 -23.08 0.49
N LEU A 15 -21.66 -23.58 0.02
CA LEU A 15 -22.51 -22.90 -0.96
C LEU A 15 -22.98 -21.51 -0.47
N VAL A 16 -23.38 -21.40 0.79
CA VAL A 16 -23.83 -20.12 1.38
C VAL A 16 -22.70 -19.07 1.33
N TRP A 17 -21.50 -19.42 1.80
CA TRP A 17 -20.36 -18.51 1.77
C TRP A 17 -19.85 -18.24 0.36
N LEU A 18 -19.95 -19.23 -0.54
CA LEU A 18 -19.63 -19.09 -1.96
C LEU A 18 -20.53 -18.07 -2.64
N THR A 19 -21.76 -17.86 -2.17
CA THR A 19 -22.67 -16.84 -2.71
C THR A 19 -22.55 -15.49 -1.99
N ILE A 20 -22.43 -15.46 -0.65
CA ILE A 20 -22.47 -14.21 0.13
C ILE A 20 -21.19 -13.37 -0.04
N ILE A 21 -20.01 -13.99 -0.02
CA ILE A 21 -18.76 -13.22 0.00
C ILE A 21 -18.45 -12.52 -1.34
N PRO A 22 -18.70 -13.13 -2.51
CA PRO A 22 -18.53 -12.43 -3.79
C PRO A 22 -19.36 -11.15 -3.90
N ILE A 23 -20.57 -11.13 -3.31
CA ILE A 23 -21.39 -9.91 -3.20
C ILE A 23 -20.65 -8.81 -2.44
N VAL A 24 -19.91 -9.14 -1.38
CA VAL A 24 -19.04 -8.16 -0.69
C VAL A 24 -17.96 -7.61 -1.63
N GLY A 25 -17.39 -8.47 -2.48
CA GLY A 25 -16.48 -8.06 -3.55
C GLY A 25 -17.13 -7.11 -4.57
N LEU A 26 -18.38 -7.36 -4.95
CA LEU A 26 -19.17 -6.48 -5.81
C LEU A 26 -19.41 -5.11 -5.15
N LEU A 27 -19.79 -5.08 -3.86
CA LEU A 27 -19.97 -3.85 -3.09
C LEU A 27 -18.67 -3.04 -3.01
N LEU A 28 -17.53 -3.70 -2.79
CA LEU A 28 -16.21 -3.06 -2.84
C LEU A 28 -15.90 -2.51 -4.24
N SER A 29 -16.33 -3.21 -5.30
CA SER A 29 -16.13 -2.76 -6.67
C SER A 29 -16.88 -1.47 -6.99
N ILE A 30 -18.09 -1.31 -6.45
CA ILE A 30 -18.89 -0.08 -6.61
C ILE A 30 -18.15 1.13 -6.03
N LYS A 31 -17.41 0.96 -4.93
CA LYS A 31 -16.72 2.07 -4.25
C LYS A 31 -15.64 2.75 -5.09
N PHE A 32 -15.12 2.07 -6.11
CA PHE A 32 -14.11 2.65 -7.01
C PHE A 32 -14.65 3.74 -7.94
N HIS A 33 -15.92 3.65 -8.32
CA HIS A 33 -16.59 4.66 -9.16
C HIS A 33 -17.64 5.47 -8.38
N ASN A 34 -18.07 4.98 -7.22
CA ASN A 34 -18.96 5.68 -6.29
C ASN A 34 -18.48 5.53 -4.82
N PRO A 35 -17.47 6.29 -4.38
CA PRO A 35 -16.85 6.13 -3.05
C PRO A 35 -17.79 6.37 -1.86
N GLU A 36 -18.82 7.21 -2.03
CA GLU A 36 -19.80 7.51 -0.97
C GLU A 36 -20.91 6.47 -0.85
N PHE A 37 -20.96 5.48 -1.73
CA PHE A 37 -21.93 4.40 -1.64
C PHE A 37 -21.80 3.66 -0.30
N LEU A 38 -22.78 3.87 0.60
CA LEU A 38 -22.76 3.42 2.01
C LEU A 38 -21.55 3.93 2.82
N GLY A 39 -20.91 5.02 2.40
CA GLY A 39 -19.65 5.52 2.96
C GLY A 39 -19.76 6.27 4.29
N SER A 40 -20.96 6.71 4.67
CA SER A 40 -21.19 7.44 5.93
C SER A 40 -21.10 6.55 7.18
N LEU A 41 -21.12 5.22 7.00
CA LEU A 41 -21.02 4.25 8.09
C LEU A 41 -19.61 3.63 8.12
N PRO A 42 -18.91 3.66 9.27
CA PRO A 42 -17.52 3.20 9.35
C PRO A 42 -17.31 1.77 8.82
N GLY A 43 -18.19 0.84 9.24
CA GLY A 43 -18.09 -0.58 8.87
C GLY A 43 -18.36 -0.89 7.41
N TRP A 44 -18.83 0.08 6.63
CA TRP A 44 -19.12 -0.07 5.20
C TRP A 44 -18.10 0.64 4.33
N THR A 45 -17.02 1.19 4.88
CA THR A 45 -15.92 1.76 4.08
C THR A 45 -15.15 0.70 3.31
N PHE A 46 -14.43 1.10 2.25
CA PHE A 46 -13.58 0.19 1.49
C PHE A 46 -12.53 -0.49 2.39
N GLY A 47 -11.85 0.27 3.24
CA GLY A 47 -10.76 -0.24 4.08
C GLY A 47 -11.20 -1.31 5.07
N ARG A 48 -12.42 -1.21 5.63
CA ARG A 48 -12.96 -2.20 6.57
C ARG A 48 -13.62 -3.40 5.89
N LEU A 49 -14.20 -3.22 4.70
CA LEU A 49 -14.83 -4.31 3.95
C LEU A 49 -13.84 -5.16 3.14
N ARG A 50 -12.69 -4.60 2.71
CA ARG A 50 -11.66 -5.35 1.97
C ARG A 50 -11.23 -6.64 2.70
N PRO A 51 -10.86 -6.63 3.99
CA PRO A 51 -10.48 -7.86 4.69
C PRO A 51 -11.65 -8.85 4.83
N VAL A 52 -12.91 -8.39 4.88
CA VAL A 52 -14.10 -9.26 4.85
C VAL A 52 -14.15 -10.03 3.54
N HIS A 53 -13.95 -9.36 2.40
CA HIS A 53 -13.91 -10.01 1.10
C HIS A 53 -12.74 -10.98 0.98
N VAL A 54 -11.51 -10.53 1.26
CA VAL A 54 -10.29 -11.34 1.08
C VAL A 54 -10.34 -12.59 1.97
N ASN A 55 -10.53 -12.43 3.28
CA ASN A 55 -10.60 -13.58 4.20
C ASN A 55 -11.86 -14.42 3.98
N GLY A 56 -12.97 -13.79 3.59
CA GLY A 56 -14.20 -14.49 3.26
C GLY A 56 -14.05 -15.40 2.04
N VAL A 57 -13.33 -14.98 0.99
CA VAL A 57 -13.12 -15.83 -0.20
C VAL A 57 -12.20 -17.00 0.15
N ILE A 58 -11.12 -16.73 0.88
CA ILE A 58 -10.12 -17.73 1.29
C ILE A 58 -10.75 -18.77 2.22
N PHE A 59 -11.31 -18.32 3.36
CA PHE A 59 -11.78 -19.19 4.43
C PHE A 59 -13.28 -19.51 4.35
N GLY A 60 -14.10 -18.54 3.97
CA GLY A 60 -15.54 -18.72 3.81
C GLY A 60 -15.87 -19.54 2.56
N SER A 61 -15.56 -19.03 1.38
CA SER A 61 -16.00 -19.63 0.12
C SER A 61 -15.20 -20.90 -0.23
N PHE A 62 -13.89 -20.77 -0.46
CA PHE A 62 -13.07 -21.91 -0.90
C PHE A 62 -12.86 -22.94 0.20
N THR A 63 -12.32 -22.52 1.35
CA THR A 63 -11.94 -23.47 2.42
C THR A 63 -13.14 -24.25 2.95
N THR A 64 -14.27 -23.60 3.25
CA THR A 64 -15.47 -24.32 3.73
C THR A 64 -15.93 -25.37 2.73
N THR A 65 -15.92 -25.03 1.44
CA THR A 65 -16.28 -25.98 0.37
C THR A 65 -15.27 -27.12 0.29
N PHE A 66 -13.96 -26.82 0.34
CA PHE A 66 -12.89 -27.82 0.38
C PHE A 66 -13.03 -28.77 1.57
N LEU A 67 -13.29 -28.24 2.78
CA LEU A 67 -13.51 -29.05 3.99
C LEU A 67 -14.70 -30.00 3.80
N GLY A 68 -15.80 -29.53 3.19
CA GLY A 68 -16.91 -30.41 2.83
C GLY A 68 -16.52 -31.51 1.84
N LEU A 69 -15.82 -31.16 0.75
CA LEU A 69 -15.34 -32.14 -0.23
C LEU A 69 -14.34 -33.15 0.37
N LEU A 70 -13.54 -32.72 1.33
CA LEU A 70 -12.59 -33.55 2.06
C LEU A 70 -13.29 -34.70 2.81
N TYR A 71 -14.43 -34.43 3.47
CA TYR A 71 -15.27 -35.49 4.07
C TYR A 71 -15.84 -36.48 3.05
N TYR A 72 -15.85 -36.15 1.76
CA TYR A 72 -16.27 -37.06 0.70
C TYR A 72 -15.13 -37.97 0.22
N TYR A 73 -13.98 -37.40 -0.14
CA TYR A 73 -12.92 -38.15 -0.83
C TYR A 73 -11.93 -38.84 0.13
N VAL A 74 -11.65 -38.28 1.31
CA VAL A 74 -10.69 -38.87 2.25
C VAL A 74 -11.12 -40.27 2.71
N PRO A 75 -12.36 -40.48 3.20
CA PRO A 75 -12.83 -41.81 3.59
C PRO A 75 -12.78 -42.84 2.44
N ARG A 76 -13.06 -42.38 1.21
CA ARG A 76 -13.04 -43.23 0.01
C ARG A 76 -11.63 -43.65 -0.36
N LEU A 77 -10.67 -42.73 -0.33
CA LEU A 77 -9.27 -43.04 -0.63
C LEU A 77 -8.60 -43.89 0.46
N CYS A 78 -9.08 -43.82 1.70
CA CYS A 78 -8.55 -44.64 2.80
C CYS A 78 -9.28 -45.99 2.98
N GLY A 79 -10.46 -46.17 2.36
CA GLY A 79 -11.29 -47.37 2.50
C GLY A 79 -11.90 -47.54 3.90
N VAL A 80 -11.97 -46.47 4.69
CA VAL A 80 -12.49 -46.45 6.07
C VAL A 80 -13.30 -45.18 6.32
N ARG A 81 -14.13 -45.15 7.36
CA ARG A 81 -14.85 -43.93 7.76
C ARG A 81 -13.87 -42.88 8.30
N MET A 82 -14.28 -41.61 8.25
CA MET A 82 -13.51 -40.52 8.84
C MET A 82 -13.30 -40.76 10.35
N TYR A 83 -12.07 -40.58 10.82
CA TYR A 83 -11.73 -40.70 12.23
C TYR A 83 -12.47 -39.63 13.04
N LYS A 84 -13.14 -40.04 14.12
CA LYS A 84 -13.93 -39.16 15.00
C LYS A 84 -14.85 -38.22 14.20
N GLU A 85 -15.59 -38.79 13.25
CA GLU A 85 -16.47 -38.08 12.32
C GLU A 85 -17.52 -37.20 13.05
N GLU A 86 -17.90 -37.58 14.28
CA GLU A 86 -18.78 -36.81 15.15
C GLU A 86 -18.27 -35.40 15.47
N TRP A 87 -16.93 -35.19 15.46
CA TRP A 87 -16.37 -33.86 15.68
C TRP A 87 -16.74 -32.87 14.57
N GLY A 88 -17.01 -33.38 13.36
CA GLY A 88 -17.34 -32.56 12.22
C GLY A 88 -18.57 -31.67 12.41
N TRP A 89 -19.50 -32.04 13.31
CA TRP A 89 -20.70 -31.24 13.59
C TRP A 89 -20.40 -29.96 14.37
N TRP A 90 -19.67 -30.05 15.47
CA TRP A 90 -19.32 -28.85 16.24
C TRP A 90 -18.18 -28.07 15.59
N LEU A 91 -17.26 -28.73 14.86
CA LEU A 91 -16.27 -28.04 14.02
C LEU A 91 -16.94 -27.17 12.95
N LEU A 92 -18.04 -27.63 12.36
CA LEU A 92 -18.82 -26.84 11.40
C LEU A 92 -19.36 -25.56 12.04
N TRP A 93 -19.95 -25.64 13.24
CA TRP A 93 -20.48 -24.48 13.96
C TRP A 93 -19.38 -23.51 14.38
N LEU A 94 -18.27 -24.02 14.92
CA LEU A 94 -17.11 -23.19 15.27
C LEU A 94 -16.51 -22.49 14.05
N TRP A 95 -16.43 -23.18 12.91
CA TRP A 95 -15.92 -22.63 11.66
C TRP A 95 -16.81 -21.50 11.11
N ASN A 96 -18.13 -21.72 11.09
CA ASN A 96 -19.08 -20.69 10.65
C ASN A 96 -19.11 -19.50 11.63
N GLY A 97 -19.05 -19.77 12.94
CA GLY A 97 -18.92 -18.74 13.96
C GLY A 97 -17.66 -17.90 13.78
N PHE A 98 -16.52 -18.54 13.49
CA PHE A 98 -15.27 -17.86 13.16
C PHE A 98 -15.42 -16.91 11.96
N ILE A 99 -15.96 -17.37 10.83
CA ILE A 99 -16.11 -16.53 9.63
C ILE A 99 -17.07 -15.36 9.89
N PHE A 100 -18.20 -15.62 10.55
CA PHE A 100 -19.20 -14.61 10.84
C PHE A 100 -18.69 -13.55 11.82
N ILE A 101 -18.18 -13.97 12.99
CA ILE A 101 -17.62 -13.06 14.00
C ILE A 101 -16.43 -12.31 13.41
N GLY A 102 -15.59 -12.99 12.62
CA GLY A 102 -14.48 -12.38 11.93
C GLY A 102 -14.88 -11.27 10.95
N SER A 103 -15.93 -11.51 10.16
CA SER A 103 -16.47 -10.50 9.24
C SER A 103 -16.98 -9.26 10.00
N ILE A 104 -17.72 -9.47 11.10
CA ILE A 104 -18.20 -8.37 11.96
C ILE A 104 -17.03 -7.64 12.63
N SER A 105 -16.02 -8.37 13.10
CA SER A 105 -14.81 -7.83 13.72
C SER A 105 -14.10 -6.82 12.80
N PHE A 106 -13.94 -7.16 11.52
CA PHE A 106 -13.36 -6.25 10.53
C PHE A 106 -14.21 -5.01 10.29
N MET A 107 -15.55 -5.15 10.19
CA MET A 107 -16.45 -4.01 10.06
C MET A 107 -16.37 -3.07 11.27
N MET A 108 -16.15 -3.61 12.48
CA MET A 108 -15.91 -2.83 13.69
C MET A 108 -14.53 -2.16 13.72
N GLY A 109 -13.61 -2.55 12.83
CA GLY A 109 -12.27 -1.97 12.68
C GLY A 109 -11.15 -2.73 13.39
N TYR A 110 -11.43 -3.91 13.96
CA TYR A 110 -10.37 -4.76 14.52
C TYR A 110 -9.57 -5.38 13.38
N ASN A 111 -8.33 -4.92 13.21
CA ASN A 111 -7.45 -5.32 12.12
C ASN A 111 -6.00 -5.33 12.62
N SER A 112 -5.31 -6.44 12.39
CA SER A 112 -3.94 -6.62 12.85
C SER A 112 -2.91 -5.78 12.07
N GLY A 113 -3.26 -5.26 10.89
CA GLY A 113 -2.40 -4.48 9.98
C GLY A 113 -1.58 -5.32 9.01
N LEU A 114 -1.83 -6.63 8.91
CA LEU A 114 -1.11 -7.55 8.04
C LEU A 114 -2.06 -8.21 7.04
N GLU A 115 -1.79 -8.06 5.76
CA GLU A 115 -2.61 -8.63 4.68
C GLU A 115 -2.73 -10.15 4.77
N ALA A 116 -3.94 -10.68 4.63
CA ALA A 116 -4.33 -12.07 4.86
C ALA A 116 -4.09 -12.61 6.30
N ALA A 117 -3.56 -11.79 7.21
CA ALA A 117 -3.36 -12.09 8.64
C ALA A 117 -4.17 -11.12 9.53
N GLU A 118 -5.23 -10.51 9.00
CA GLU A 118 -5.92 -9.40 9.67
C GLU A 118 -6.63 -9.78 10.96
N TYR A 119 -6.99 -11.04 11.14
CA TYR A 119 -7.68 -11.52 12.33
C TYR A 119 -6.87 -11.27 13.61
N GLU A 120 -7.56 -10.83 14.65
CA GLU A 120 -7.00 -10.72 16.00
C GLU A 120 -6.86 -12.08 16.69
N TRP A 121 -6.10 -12.12 17.79
CA TRP A 121 -5.69 -13.36 18.45
C TRP A 121 -6.82 -14.35 18.79
N PRO A 122 -8.03 -13.96 19.24
CA PRO A 122 -9.06 -14.96 19.59
C PRO A 122 -9.51 -15.75 18.36
N LEU A 123 -9.66 -15.04 17.23
CA LEU A 123 -10.07 -15.64 15.96
C LEU A 123 -8.92 -16.43 15.33
N ASN A 124 -7.67 -15.98 15.53
CA ASN A 124 -6.48 -16.74 15.12
C ASN A 124 -6.38 -18.09 15.84
N ILE A 125 -6.59 -18.11 17.16
CA ILE A 125 -6.59 -19.36 17.93
C ILE A 125 -7.75 -20.25 17.48
N LEU A 126 -8.95 -19.70 17.32
CA LEU A 126 -10.12 -20.46 16.89
C LEU A 126 -9.90 -21.12 15.53
N ARG A 127 -9.43 -20.37 14.50
CA ARG A 127 -9.16 -20.95 13.18
C ARG A 127 -8.06 -22.00 13.22
N PHE A 128 -7.00 -21.77 14.02
CA PHE A 128 -5.91 -22.73 14.20
C PHE A 128 -6.40 -24.04 14.82
N VAL A 129 -7.18 -23.95 15.91
CA VAL A 129 -7.73 -25.12 16.61
C VAL A 129 -8.68 -25.91 15.70
N VAL A 130 -9.59 -25.25 14.99
CA VAL A 130 -10.53 -25.93 14.10
C VAL A 130 -9.82 -26.65 12.96
N LEU A 131 -8.90 -25.98 12.25
CA LEU A 131 -8.11 -26.61 11.18
C LEU A 131 -7.18 -27.71 11.73
N GLY A 132 -6.63 -27.51 12.93
CA GLY A 132 -5.79 -28.50 13.61
C GLY A 132 -6.54 -29.78 13.89
N LEU A 133 -7.77 -29.67 14.41
CA LEU A 133 -8.63 -30.81 14.71
C LEU A 133 -9.12 -31.52 13.45
N VAL A 134 -9.43 -30.79 12.38
CA VAL A 134 -9.67 -31.40 11.06
C VAL A 134 -8.42 -32.15 10.58
N GLY A 135 -7.23 -31.56 10.75
CA GLY A 135 -5.95 -32.21 10.49
C GLY A 135 -5.79 -33.52 11.24
N VAL A 136 -6.12 -33.55 12.54
CA VAL A 136 -6.14 -34.76 13.36
C VAL A 136 -7.12 -35.80 12.83
N GLN A 137 -8.31 -35.41 12.38
CA GLN A 137 -9.27 -36.35 11.76
C GLN A 137 -8.70 -36.96 10.47
N VAL A 138 -8.11 -36.17 9.58
CA VAL A 138 -7.51 -36.67 8.33
C VAL A 138 -6.36 -37.62 8.62
N VAL A 139 -5.42 -37.21 9.46
CA VAL A 139 -4.24 -38.00 9.81
C VAL A 139 -4.65 -39.29 10.53
N GLY A 140 -5.59 -39.22 11.48
CA GLY A 140 -6.16 -40.41 12.13
C GLY A 140 -6.82 -41.38 11.15
N THR A 141 -7.53 -40.86 10.15
CA THR A 141 -8.15 -41.67 9.08
C THR A 141 -7.09 -42.37 8.23
N ILE A 142 -5.99 -41.68 7.91
CA ILE A 142 -4.86 -42.23 7.15
C ILE A 142 -4.15 -43.35 7.93
N PHE A 143 -4.02 -43.22 9.25
CA PHE A 143 -3.44 -44.27 10.09
C PHE A 143 -4.31 -45.52 10.17
N GLN A 144 -5.63 -45.37 10.06
CA GLN A 144 -6.59 -46.47 10.08
C GLN A 144 -6.92 -47.02 8.68
N ARG A 145 -6.24 -46.54 7.63
CA ARG A 145 -6.57 -46.87 6.24
C ARG A 145 -6.43 -48.37 5.96
N LYS A 146 -7.33 -48.90 5.14
CA LYS A 146 -7.22 -50.25 4.56
C LYS A 146 -6.46 -50.24 3.23
N GLU A 147 -6.50 -49.12 2.52
CA GLU A 147 -5.80 -48.95 1.25
C GLU A 147 -4.30 -48.78 1.45
N ARG A 148 -3.50 -49.72 0.90
CA ARG A 148 -2.04 -49.71 1.08
C ARG A 148 -1.36 -48.58 0.32
N ARG A 149 -1.87 -48.23 -0.85
CA ARG A 149 -1.30 -47.19 -1.73
C ARG A 149 -1.83 -45.82 -1.35
N PHE A 150 -0.93 -44.85 -1.29
CA PHE A 150 -1.27 -43.48 -0.91
C PHE A 150 -1.47 -42.64 -2.16
N TYR A 151 -2.72 -42.29 -2.47
CA TYR A 151 -3.06 -41.56 -3.69
C TYR A 151 -2.58 -40.10 -3.65
N VAL A 152 -2.25 -39.53 -4.81
CA VAL A 152 -1.64 -38.19 -4.95
C VAL A 152 -2.49 -37.08 -4.31
N ALA A 153 -3.82 -37.14 -4.44
CA ALA A 153 -4.71 -36.16 -3.80
C ALA A 153 -4.54 -36.14 -2.27
N MET A 154 -4.20 -37.27 -1.65
CA MET A 154 -3.95 -37.34 -0.21
C MET A 154 -2.64 -36.67 0.18
N TRP A 155 -1.62 -36.69 -0.70
CA TRP A 155 -0.33 -36.03 -0.45
C TRP A 155 -0.54 -34.52 -0.31
N TYR A 156 -1.24 -33.94 -1.28
CA TYR A 156 -1.60 -32.53 -1.26
C TYR A 156 -2.56 -32.18 -0.12
N THR A 157 -3.49 -33.05 0.24
CA THR A 157 -4.41 -32.81 1.39
C THR A 157 -3.64 -32.71 2.71
N VAL A 158 -2.72 -33.66 2.96
CA VAL A 158 -1.88 -33.67 4.17
C VAL A 158 -0.96 -32.46 4.19
N ALA A 159 -0.28 -32.17 3.06
CA ALA A 159 0.58 -31.01 2.92
C ALA A 159 -0.17 -29.69 3.19
N ALA A 160 -1.35 -29.52 2.61
CA ALA A 160 -2.20 -28.34 2.81
C ALA A 160 -2.47 -28.11 4.31
N LEU A 161 -2.92 -29.13 5.02
CA LEU A 161 -3.32 -29.01 6.43
C LEU A 161 -2.12 -28.70 7.34
N ILE A 162 -0.99 -29.38 7.14
CA ILE A 162 0.20 -29.19 7.99
C ILE A 162 0.85 -27.83 7.74
N TRP A 163 1.14 -27.50 6.47
CA TRP A 163 1.80 -26.24 6.16
C TRP A 163 0.96 -25.03 6.53
N THR A 164 -0.36 -25.13 6.41
CA THR A 164 -1.26 -24.06 6.85
C THR A 164 -1.17 -23.84 8.35
N LEU A 165 -1.15 -24.89 9.17
CA LEU A 165 -1.00 -24.74 10.62
C LEU A 165 0.33 -24.06 10.97
N MET A 166 1.42 -24.42 10.29
CA MET A 166 2.72 -23.77 10.46
C MET A 166 2.65 -22.29 10.06
N ASN A 167 2.01 -21.98 8.92
CA ASN A 167 1.85 -20.61 8.45
C ASN A 167 0.97 -19.76 9.38
N LEU A 168 -0.07 -20.36 9.98
CA LEU A 168 -0.93 -19.68 10.95
C LEU A 168 -0.17 -19.29 12.23
N ILE A 169 0.83 -20.06 12.64
CA ILE A 169 1.75 -19.68 13.74
C ILE A 169 2.62 -18.49 13.31
N LEU A 170 3.16 -18.52 12.09
CA LEU A 170 3.95 -17.41 11.55
C LEU A 170 3.15 -16.10 11.53
N GLY A 171 1.91 -16.12 11.02
CA GLY A 171 1.06 -14.92 10.94
C GLY A 171 0.45 -14.49 12.27
N GLY A 172 -0.12 -15.43 13.03
CA GLY A 172 -0.89 -15.14 14.23
C GLY A 172 -0.07 -14.99 15.51
N ALA A 173 1.15 -15.54 15.56
CA ALA A 173 2.02 -15.48 16.73
C ALA A 173 3.31 -14.69 16.43
N VAL A 174 4.09 -15.11 15.43
CA VAL A 174 5.43 -14.55 15.19
C VAL A 174 5.36 -13.11 14.69
N LEU A 175 4.68 -12.86 13.56
CA LEU A 175 4.61 -11.52 12.95
C LEU A 175 3.94 -10.46 13.83
N LYS A 176 3.09 -10.87 14.77
CA LYS A 176 2.31 -9.96 15.62
C LYS A 176 2.86 -9.77 17.03
N TYR A 177 3.60 -10.75 17.57
CA TYR A 177 4.03 -10.71 18.96
C TYR A 177 5.55 -10.88 19.16
N ALA A 178 6.31 -11.23 18.13
CA ALA A 178 7.76 -11.24 18.23
C ALA A 178 8.30 -9.82 18.06
N GLU A 179 8.66 -9.17 19.17
CA GLU A 179 9.19 -7.80 19.20
C GLU A 179 10.40 -7.58 18.28
N GLN A 180 11.17 -8.64 18.01
CA GLN A 180 12.34 -8.60 17.14
C GLN A 180 12.00 -8.61 15.63
N VAL A 181 10.72 -8.70 15.27
CA VAL A 181 10.20 -8.77 13.89
C VAL A 181 9.55 -7.44 13.51
N ASN A 182 10.36 -6.39 13.42
CA ASN A 182 9.97 -5.02 13.08
C ASN A 182 10.42 -4.62 11.66
N GLY A 183 9.85 -3.55 11.12
CA GLY A 183 10.27 -2.91 9.88
C GLY A 183 10.37 -3.84 8.66
N VAL A 184 11.48 -3.72 7.91
CA VAL A 184 11.75 -4.56 6.72
C VAL A 184 11.83 -6.06 7.01
N ASN A 185 12.20 -6.43 8.23
CA ASN A 185 12.27 -7.82 8.67
C ASN A 185 10.86 -8.39 8.84
N SER A 186 9.95 -7.59 9.42
CA SER A 186 8.51 -7.86 9.42
C SER A 186 7.97 -8.02 8.00
N ALA A 187 8.34 -7.11 7.10
CA ALA A 187 7.92 -7.16 5.68
C ALA A 187 8.38 -8.44 4.97
N ALA A 188 9.65 -8.84 5.13
CA ALA A 188 10.16 -10.06 4.51
C ALA A 188 9.39 -11.32 4.96
N LEU A 189 9.16 -11.47 6.27
CA LEU A 189 8.39 -12.60 6.82
C LEU A 189 6.91 -12.53 6.45
N HIS A 190 6.32 -11.34 6.37
CA HIS A 190 4.94 -11.17 5.94
C HIS A 190 4.75 -11.55 4.47
N GLY A 191 5.73 -11.25 3.62
CA GLY A 191 5.73 -11.67 2.22
C GLY A 191 5.67 -13.19 2.09
N LEU A 192 6.44 -13.92 2.90
CA LEU A 192 6.35 -15.38 3.01
C LEU A 192 4.96 -15.82 3.45
N TYR A 193 4.43 -15.22 4.52
CA TYR A 193 3.10 -15.57 5.05
C TYR A 193 1.99 -15.43 4.00
N ILE A 194 1.91 -14.28 3.31
CA ILE A 194 0.87 -14.02 2.30
C ILE A 194 0.96 -15.07 1.19
N HIS A 195 2.17 -15.32 0.70
CA HIS A 195 2.37 -16.26 -0.39
C HIS A 195 2.06 -17.70 0.04
N TYR A 196 2.34 -18.05 1.30
CA TYR A 196 2.03 -19.36 1.86
C TYR A 196 0.52 -19.59 2.03
N VAL A 197 -0.27 -18.54 2.28
CA VAL A 197 -1.73 -18.66 2.23
C VAL A 197 -2.18 -19.11 0.84
N VAL A 198 -1.57 -18.60 -0.23
CA VAL A 198 -1.97 -19.00 -1.58
C VAL A 198 -1.41 -20.38 -1.93
N GLY A 199 -0.11 -20.63 -1.85
CA GLY A 199 0.42 -21.90 -2.38
C GLY A 199 0.90 -22.94 -1.41
N LEU A 200 0.80 -22.72 -0.10
CA LEU A 200 0.90 -23.81 0.87
C LEU A 200 -0.48 -24.21 1.44
N TRP A 201 -1.50 -23.37 1.29
CA TRP A 201 -2.89 -23.72 1.59
C TRP A 201 -3.76 -23.91 0.35
N LEU A 202 -4.09 -22.82 -0.36
CA LEU A 202 -5.10 -22.86 -1.44
C LEU A 202 -4.67 -23.75 -2.61
N THR A 203 -3.42 -23.65 -3.07
CA THR A 203 -2.92 -24.46 -4.19
C THR A 203 -2.91 -25.95 -3.83
N PRO A 204 -2.29 -26.44 -2.74
CA PRO A 204 -2.33 -27.86 -2.39
C PRO A 204 -3.77 -28.36 -2.14
N ALA A 205 -4.62 -27.60 -1.45
CA ALA A 205 -6.02 -27.97 -1.27
C ALA A 205 -6.76 -28.08 -2.62
N GLY A 206 -6.54 -27.13 -3.53
CA GLY A 206 -7.10 -27.14 -4.88
C GLY A 206 -6.58 -28.30 -5.74
N LEU A 207 -5.27 -28.57 -5.68
CA LEU A 207 -4.63 -29.70 -6.33
C LEU A 207 -5.24 -31.02 -5.83
N ALA A 208 -5.51 -31.16 -4.53
CA ALA A 208 -6.18 -32.34 -3.99
C ALA A 208 -7.57 -32.56 -4.59
N ILE A 209 -8.35 -31.48 -4.75
CA ILE A 209 -9.68 -31.52 -5.40
C ILE A 209 -9.53 -32.05 -6.85
N ILE A 210 -8.73 -31.40 -7.70
CA ILE A 210 -8.65 -31.79 -9.11
C ILE A 210 -8.03 -33.18 -9.31
N TYR A 211 -7.02 -33.55 -8.53
CA TYR A 211 -6.43 -34.89 -8.62
C TYR A 211 -7.41 -36.01 -8.25
N TYR A 212 -8.38 -35.75 -7.38
CA TYR A 212 -9.43 -36.72 -7.09
C TYR A 212 -10.58 -36.65 -8.09
N PHE A 213 -11.15 -35.47 -8.30
CA PHE A 213 -12.42 -35.34 -9.03
C PHE A 213 -12.27 -35.47 -10.54
N LEU A 214 -11.16 -35.00 -11.15
CA LEU A 214 -11.02 -35.03 -12.61
C LEU A 214 -10.95 -36.46 -13.18
N PRO A 215 -10.14 -37.39 -12.64
CA PRO A 215 -10.16 -38.79 -13.09
C PRO A 215 -11.53 -39.45 -12.88
N THR A 216 -12.19 -39.16 -11.76
CA THR A 216 -13.49 -39.77 -11.40
C THR A 216 -14.65 -39.26 -12.24
N SER A 217 -14.65 -37.98 -12.61
CA SER A 217 -15.70 -37.36 -13.44
C SER A 217 -15.53 -37.74 -14.91
N THR A 218 -14.28 -37.87 -15.38
CA THR A 218 -13.98 -38.29 -16.76
C THR A 218 -14.01 -39.80 -16.95
N LYS A 219 -14.03 -40.56 -15.85
CA LYS A 219 -13.94 -42.04 -15.82
C LYS A 219 -12.71 -42.52 -16.60
N ASN A 220 -11.60 -41.81 -16.42
CA ASN A 220 -10.30 -42.09 -17.06
C ASN A 220 -9.21 -42.17 -15.98
N PRO A 221 -8.23 -43.10 -16.08
CA PRO A 221 -7.15 -43.17 -15.11
C PRO A 221 -6.26 -41.93 -15.21
N LEU A 222 -5.59 -41.61 -14.10
CA LEU A 222 -4.61 -40.53 -14.05
C LEU A 222 -3.46 -40.81 -15.02
N TYR A 223 -3.10 -39.81 -15.82
CA TYR A 223 -2.13 -39.96 -16.92
C TYR A 223 -0.74 -40.42 -16.47
N SER A 224 -0.13 -39.74 -15.48
CA SER A 224 1.24 -40.08 -15.04
C SER A 224 1.46 -39.86 -13.56
N HIS A 225 1.74 -40.96 -12.85
CA HIS A 225 2.16 -40.93 -11.44
C HIS A 225 3.53 -40.27 -11.25
N ARG A 226 4.46 -40.41 -12.22
CA ARG A 226 5.79 -39.78 -12.15
C ARG A 226 5.69 -38.26 -12.25
N LEU A 227 4.80 -37.74 -13.09
CA LEU A 227 4.54 -36.30 -13.18
C LEU A 227 3.91 -35.76 -11.89
N SER A 228 3.04 -36.55 -11.23
CA SER A 228 2.53 -36.19 -9.90
C SER A 228 3.63 -36.08 -8.85
N LEU A 229 4.60 -37.00 -8.83
CA LEU A 229 5.76 -36.94 -7.94
C LEU A 229 6.62 -35.70 -8.23
N LEU A 230 6.96 -35.47 -9.50
CA LEU A 230 7.74 -34.30 -9.90
C LEU A 230 7.04 -33.00 -9.49
N GLY A 231 5.75 -32.87 -9.81
CA GLY A 231 4.95 -31.69 -9.49
C GLY A 231 4.85 -31.44 -7.99
N PHE A 232 4.61 -32.49 -7.20
CA PHE A 232 4.51 -32.36 -5.74
C PHE A 232 5.82 -31.88 -5.11
N TRP A 233 6.94 -32.55 -5.43
CA TRP A 233 8.22 -32.27 -4.78
C TRP A 233 8.84 -30.96 -5.22
N THR A 234 8.73 -30.61 -6.51
CA THR A 234 9.24 -29.32 -7.00
C THR A 234 8.39 -28.16 -6.47
N LEU A 235 7.07 -28.32 -6.32
CA LEU A 235 6.22 -27.35 -5.63
C LEU A 235 6.64 -27.20 -4.16
N ALA A 236 6.77 -28.32 -3.43
CA ALA A 236 7.17 -28.30 -2.02
C ALA A 236 8.53 -27.62 -1.78
N PHE A 237 9.45 -27.71 -2.74
CA PHE A 237 10.77 -27.12 -2.63
C PHE A 237 10.82 -25.64 -3.05
N PHE A 238 10.30 -25.28 -4.23
CA PHE A 238 10.45 -23.92 -4.77
C PHE A 238 9.48 -22.93 -4.13
N TYR A 239 8.23 -23.34 -3.88
CA TYR A 239 7.18 -22.43 -3.44
C TYR A 239 7.48 -21.71 -2.13
N PRO A 240 8.09 -22.37 -1.12
CA PRO A 240 8.46 -21.70 0.12
C PRO A 240 9.36 -20.46 -0.05
N PHE A 241 10.10 -20.33 -1.15
CA PHE A 241 11.09 -19.25 -1.35
C PHE A 241 10.58 -18.06 -2.16
N VAL A 242 9.28 -17.93 -2.40
CA VAL A 242 8.77 -16.96 -3.39
C VAL A 242 8.27 -15.64 -2.76
N GLY A 243 7.92 -15.65 -1.47
CA GLY A 243 7.09 -14.60 -0.88
C GLY A 243 7.59 -13.15 -0.98
N ILE A 244 8.90 -12.92 -1.10
CA ILE A 244 9.46 -11.55 -1.19
C ILE A 244 9.15 -10.86 -2.52
N HIS A 245 8.67 -11.60 -3.53
CA HIS A 245 8.20 -11.00 -4.78
C HIS A 245 7.02 -10.02 -4.60
N HIS A 246 6.38 -9.99 -3.42
CA HIS A 246 5.38 -9.01 -3.03
C HIS A 246 5.96 -7.64 -2.64
N TYR A 247 7.26 -7.57 -2.34
CA TYR A 247 7.95 -6.36 -1.88
C TYR A 247 9.19 -6.07 -2.73
N MET A 248 9.06 -6.27 -4.05
CA MET A 248 10.10 -5.93 -5.00
C MET A 248 10.39 -4.43 -5.00
N TYR A 249 11.67 -4.07 -5.16
CA TYR A 249 12.17 -2.70 -5.09
C TYR A 249 11.92 -2.01 -3.74
N SER A 250 11.65 -2.77 -2.68
CA SER A 250 11.62 -2.27 -1.31
C SER A 250 13.02 -2.21 -0.71
N PRO A 251 13.19 -1.65 0.50
CA PRO A 251 14.46 -1.65 1.22
C PRO A 251 14.92 -3.04 1.73
N ILE A 252 14.15 -4.11 1.47
CA ILE A 252 14.58 -5.49 1.73
C ILE A 252 15.85 -5.79 0.91
N PRO A 253 16.89 -6.46 1.45
CA PRO A 253 18.13 -6.73 0.73
C PRO A 253 17.93 -7.31 -0.68
N HIS A 254 18.62 -6.73 -1.67
CA HIS A 254 18.44 -7.08 -3.08
C HIS A 254 18.69 -8.56 -3.38
N TRP A 255 19.69 -9.19 -2.74
CA TRP A 255 19.96 -10.62 -2.91
C TRP A 255 18.77 -11.51 -2.52
N ASN A 256 17.98 -11.09 -1.53
CA ASN A 256 16.81 -11.82 -1.06
C ASN A 256 15.66 -11.72 -2.07
N GLN A 257 15.51 -10.54 -2.67
CA GLN A 257 14.59 -10.32 -3.80
C GLN A 257 14.97 -11.19 -5.01
N VAL A 258 16.27 -11.29 -5.35
CA VAL A 258 16.76 -12.15 -6.46
C VAL A 258 16.41 -13.62 -6.24
N ILE A 259 16.56 -14.15 -5.02
CA ILE A 259 16.16 -15.54 -4.72
C ILE A 259 14.68 -15.73 -5.03
N ALA A 260 13.82 -14.80 -4.58
CA ALA A 260 12.38 -14.87 -4.84
C ALA A 260 12.05 -14.84 -6.34
N VAL A 261 12.75 -14.05 -7.15
CA VAL A 261 12.57 -14.04 -8.62
C VAL A 261 12.96 -15.39 -9.23
N VAL A 262 14.13 -15.93 -8.86
CA VAL A 262 14.62 -17.20 -9.42
C VAL A 262 13.69 -18.35 -9.07
N THR A 263 13.23 -18.44 -7.83
CA THR A 263 12.32 -19.51 -7.39
C THR A 263 10.90 -19.31 -7.94
N SER A 264 10.44 -18.06 -8.13
CA SER A 264 9.19 -17.77 -8.86
C SER A 264 9.23 -18.33 -10.28
N MET A 265 10.33 -18.10 -11.00
CA MET A 265 10.50 -18.63 -12.36
C MET A 265 10.59 -20.17 -12.36
N ALA A 266 11.22 -20.76 -11.35
CA ALA A 266 11.32 -22.21 -11.22
C ALA A 266 9.96 -22.90 -10.99
N LEU A 267 8.94 -22.19 -10.48
CA LEU A 267 7.58 -22.71 -10.32
C LEU A 267 6.89 -23.08 -11.65
N ILE A 268 7.42 -22.65 -12.80
CA ILE A 268 6.97 -23.12 -14.11
C ILE A 268 7.10 -24.66 -14.22
N ILE A 269 8.11 -25.27 -13.57
CA ILE A 269 8.34 -26.72 -13.60
C ILE A 269 7.16 -27.51 -12.98
N PRO A 270 6.77 -27.29 -11.71
CA PRO A 270 5.61 -27.98 -11.14
C PRO A 270 4.32 -27.66 -11.87
N VAL A 271 4.14 -26.43 -12.36
CA VAL A 271 2.94 -26.02 -13.11
C VAL A 271 2.75 -26.85 -14.37
N TRP A 272 3.77 -26.95 -15.22
CA TRP A 272 3.67 -27.79 -16.42
C TRP A 272 3.54 -29.27 -16.10
N ALA A 273 4.20 -29.75 -15.05
CA ALA A 273 4.08 -31.15 -14.64
C ALA A 273 2.63 -31.52 -14.30
N VAL A 274 1.91 -30.68 -13.56
CA VAL A 274 0.49 -30.95 -13.20
C VAL A 274 -0.45 -30.70 -14.38
N ILE A 275 -0.21 -29.69 -15.20
CA ILE A 275 -1.03 -29.37 -16.39
C ILE A 275 -1.00 -30.53 -17.39
N VAL A 276 0.17 -31.02 -17.75
CA VAL A 276 0.32 -32.17 -18.66
C VAL A 276 -0.40 -33.39 -18.10
N ASN A 277 -0.35 -33.59 -16.78
CA ASN A 277 -1.01 -34.70 -16.12
C ASN A 277 -2.54 -34.64 -16.24
N TRP A 278 -3.14 -33.45 -16.04
CA TRP A 278 -4.60 -33.28 -16.12
C TRP A 278 -5.13 -33.36 -17.54
N PHE A 279 -4.53 -32.64 -18.49
CA PHE A 279 -4.96 -32.68 -19.89
C PHE A 279 -4.71 -34.07 -20.51
N GLY A 280 -3.60 -34.73 -20.13
CA GLY A 280 -3.36 -36.14 -20.47
C GLY A 280 -4.43 -37.07 -19.90
N THR A 281 -4.95 -36.80 -18.69
CA THR A 281 -6.03 -37.59 -18.06
C THR A 281 -7.34 -37.46 -18.81
N VAL A 282 -7.60 -36.34 -19.50
CA VAL A 282 -8.83 -36.17 -20.30
C VAL A 282 -8.67 -36.67 -21.75
N SER A 283 -7.45 -36.99 -22.16
CA SER A 283 -7.18 -37.48 -23.51
C SER A 283 -8.05 -38.70 -23.86
N GLY A 284 -8.69 -38.65 -25.04
CA GLY A 284 -9.66 -39.65 -25.48
C GLY A 284 -11.08 -39.53 -24.89
N ARG A 285 -11.33 -38.59 -23.95
CA ARG A 285 -12.63 -38.36 -23.30
C ARG A 285 -13.21 -36.96 -23.53
N TRP A 286 -12.60 -36.15 -24.40
CA TRP A 286 -13.05 -34.78 -24.71
C TRP A 286 -14.51 -34.67 -25.18
N GLY A 287 -14.96 -35.56 -26.07
CA GLY A 287 -16.32 -35.56 -26.60
C GLY A 287 -17.40 -35.70 -25.49
N PRO A 288 -17.36 -36.76 -24.67
CA PRO A 288 -18.27 -36.93 -23.53
C PRO A 288 -18.18 -35.81 -22.50
N VAL A 289 -16.99 -35.25 -22.25
CA VAL A 289 -16.81 -34.15 -21.30
C VAL A 289 -17.46 -32.86 -21.81
N LEU A 290 -17.14 -32.44 -23.04
CA LEU A 290 -17.62 -31.18 -23.60
C LEU A 290 -19.10 -31.24 -24.00
N GLY A 291 -19.52 -32.34 -24.63
CA GLY A 291 -20.90 -32.54 -25.11
C GLY A 291 -21.88 -33.04 -24.05
N GLY A 292 -21.40 -33.60 -22.93
CA GLY A 292 -22.27 -34.14 -21.89
C GLY A 292 -22.98 -33.05 -21.07
N LEU A 293 -24.18 -33.39 -20.58
CA LEU A 293 -25.09 -32.50 -19.86
C LEU A 293 -25.41 -32.99 -18.45
N ASP A 294 -24.68 -34.00 -17.97
CA ASP A 294 -24.83 -34.55 -16.62
C ASP A 294 -23.87 -33.89 -15.62
N SER A 295 -24.01 -34.28 -14.36
CA SER A 295 -23.17 -33.77 -13.27
C SER A 295 -21.69 -34.04 -13.45
N ASP A 296 -21.33 -35.17 -14.06
CA ASP A 296 -19.94 -35.59 -14.22
C ASP A 296 -19.26 -34.75 -15.31
N SER A 297 -19.95 -34.50 -16.42
CA SER A 297 -19.48 -33.60 -17.47
C SER A 297 -19.35 -32.17 -16.97
N TYR A 298 -20.31 -31.63 -16.20
CA TYR A 298 -20.18 -30.28 -15.63
C TYR A 298 -19.05 -30.18 -14.59
N ALA A 299 -18.89 -31.19 -13.73
CA ALA A 299 -17.74 -31.27 -12.83
C ALA A 299 -16.41 -31.19 -13.62
N ALA A 300 -16.27 -32.01 -14.67
CA ALA A 300 -15.09 -32.01 -15.52
C ALA A 300 -14.87 -30.65 -16.23
N LYS A 301 -15.93 -30.01 -16.73
CA LYS A 301 -15.86 -28.68 -17.38
C LYS A 301 -15.32 -27.61 -16.43
N PHE A 302 -15.83 -27.53 -15.20
CA PHE A 302 -15.33 -26.58 -14.19
C PHE A 302 -13.91 -26.89 -13.74
N LEU A 303 -13.55 -28.18 -13.59
CA LEU A 303 -12.19 -28.59 -13.25
C LEU A 303 -11.18 -28.21 -14.33
N LEU A 304 -11.53 -28.42 -15.61
CA LEU A 304 -10.71 -28.04 -16.76
C LEU A 304 -10.64 -26.53 -16.95
N LEU A 305 -11.75 -25.82 -16.76
CA LEU A 305 -11.77 -24.35 -16.76
C LEU A 305 -10.79 -23.81 -15.71
N GLY A 306 -10.86 -24.35 -14.49
CA GLY A 306 -9.91 -23.99 -13.44
C GLY A 306 -8.46 -24.37 -13.78
N ALA A 307 -8.22 -25.47 -14.50
CA ALA A 307 -6.88 -25.83 -14.96
C ALA A 307 -6.31 -24.83 -15.99
N VAL A 308 -7.15 -24.31 -16.89
CA VAL A 308 -6.74 -23.25 -17.84
C VAL A 308 -6.38 -21.97 -17.09
N TYR A 309 -7.23 -21.51 -16.18
CA TYR A 309 -6.94 -20.31 -15.39
C TYR A 309 -5.78 -20.51 -14.41
N TYR A 310 -5.56 -21.72 -13.91
CA TYR A 310 -4.38 -22.06 -13.12
C TYR A 310 -3.09 -21.87 -13.95
N LEU A 311 -3.06 -22.39 -15.18
CA LEU A 311 -1.93 -22.20 -16.08
C LEU A 311 -1.67 -20.70 -16.33
N LEU A 312 -2.72 -19.95 -16.69
CA LEU A 312 -2.61 -18.51 -16.96
C LEU A 312 -2.15 -17.74 -15.73
N GLY A 313 -2.76 -17.99 -14.56
CA GLY A 313 -2.43 -17.32 -13.30
C GLY A 313 -1.02 -17.65 -12.81
N CYS A 314 -0.58 -18.90 -12.89
CA CYS A 314 0.78 -19.29 -12.51
C CYS A 314 1.84 -18.78 -13.49
N PHE A 315 1.54 -18.76 -14.79
CA PHE A 315 2.44 -18.15 -15.79
C PHE A 315 2.56 -16.64 -15.58
N GLN A 316 1.44 -15.96 -15.35
CA GLN A 316 1.43 -14.55 -14.98
C GLN A 316 2.22 -14.33 -13.68
N GLY A 317 1.96 -15.09 -12.62
CA GLY A 317 2.64 -14.96 -11.33
C GLY A 317 4.16 -15.17 -11.42
N SER A 318 4.60 -16.11 -12.26
CA SER A 318 6.03 -16.36 -12.47
C SER A 318 6.69 -15.21 -13.23
N THR A 319 6.02 -14.69 -14.25
CA THR A 319 6.56 -13.60 -15.09
C THR A 319 6.48 -12.24 -14.39
N GLU A 320 5.43 -11.95 -13.63
CA GLU A 320 5.25 -10.68 -12.89
C GLU A 320 6.25 -10.51 -11.75
N ALA A 321 6.89 -11.60 -11.29
CA ALA A 321 7.99 -11.53 -10.34
C ALA A 321 9.27 -10.94 -10.95
N LEU A 322 9.43 -10.96 -12.29
CA LEU A 322 10.61 -10.41 -12.95
C LEU A 322 10.72 -8.91 -12.69
N PHE A 323 11.91 -8.44 -12.29
CA PHE A 323 12.18 -7.02 -12.02
C PHE A 323 11.59 -6.08 -13.08
N ARG A 324 11.86 -6.33 -14.38
CA ARG A 324 11.38 -5.43 -15.45
C ARG A 324 9.85 -5.40 -15.56
N LEU A 325 9.17 -6.53 -15.39
CA LEU A 325 7.70 -6.53 -15.43
C LEU A 325 7.16 -5.85 -14.17
N GLN A 326 7.77 -6.14 -13.01
CA GLN A 326 7.33 -5.62 -11.74
C GLN A 326 7.57 -4.13 -11.54
N GLN A 327 8.51 -3.54 -12.28
CA GLN A 327 8.61 -2.09 -12.40
C GLN A 327 7.26 -1.47 -12.82
N LEU A 328 6.59 -2.09 -13.79
CA LEU A 328 5.33 -1.63 -14.36
C LEU A 328 4.09 -2.15 -13.62
N THR A 329 4.08 -3.41 -13.22
CA THR A 329 2.87 -4.09 -12.72
C THR A 329 2.67 -3.97 -11.21
N HIS A 330 3.72 -3.60 -10.47
CA HIS A 330 3.59 -3.52 -9.01
C HIS A 330 2.66 -2.38 -8.63
N PHE A 331 1.90 -2.60 -7.56
CA PHE A 331 0.96 -1.66 -6.96
C PHE A 331 -0.27 -1.31 -7.80
N ASN A 332 -0.54 -1.96 -8.93
CA ASN A 332 -1.72 -1.65 -9.73
C ASN A 332 -2.66 -2.86 -9.91
N ASP A 333 -3.68 -2.69 -10.74
CA ASP A 333 -4.71 -3.70 -10.98
C ASP A 333 -4.22 -4.99 -11.66
N PHE A 334 -2.97 -5.03 -12.15
CA PHE A 334 -2.34 -6.27 -12.62
C PHE A 334 -2.23 -7.32 -11.49
N VAL A 335 -1.84 -6.87 -10.29
CA VAL A 335 -1.77 -7.73 -9.09
C VAL A 335 -3.16 -8.23 -8.69
N ILE A 336 -4.19 -7.41 -8.88
CA ILE A 336 -5.58 -7.81 -8.62
C ILE A 336 -6.04 -8.84 -9.66
N ALA A 337 -5.67 -8.69 -10.93
CA ALA A 337 -5.91 -9.69 -11.95
C ALA A 337 -5.29 -11.05 -11.57
N HIS A 338 -4.01 -11.06 -11.15
CA HIS A 338 -3.31 -12.26 -10.72
C HIS A 338 -4.03 -13.00 -9.58
N SER A 339 -4.39 -12.26 -8.52
CA SER A 339 -5.10 -12.84 -7.38
C SER A 339 -6.46 -13.43 -7.76
N HIS A 340 -7.22 -12.79 -8.66
CA HIS A 340 -8.49 -13.31 -9.13
C HIS A 340 -8.32 -14.53 -10.05
N LEU A 341 -7.34 -14.52 -10.97
CA LEU A 341 -6.97 -15.64 -11.85
C LEU A 341 -6.66 -16.90 -11.06
N THR A 342 -5.88 -16.77 -10.01
CA THR A 342 -5.50 -17.89 -9.17
C THR A 342 -6.64 -18.31 -8.26
N VAL A 343 -7.20 -17.41 -7.44
CA VAL A 343 -8.18 -17.79 -6.40
C VAL A 343 -9.56 -18.12 -6.99
N PHE A 344 -10.17 -17.20 -7.74
CA PHE A 344 -11.48 -17.48 -8.34
C PHE A 344 -11.32 -18.39 -9.57
N GLY A 345 -10.44 -17.99 -10.49
CA GLY A 345 -10.26 -18.66 -11.78
C GLY A 345 -9.92 -20.13 -11.62
N ALA A 346 -8.99 -20.50 -10.74
CA ALA A 346 -8.63 -21.89 -10.49
C ALA A 346 -9.30 -22.49 -9.25
N MET A 347 -8.96 -22.00 -8.05
CA MET A 347 -9.29 -22.68 -6.79
C MET A 347 -10.80 -22.79 -6.55
N VAL A 348 -11.54 -21.69 -6.68
CA VAL A 348 -13.00 -21.68 -6.52
C VAL A 348 -13.69 -22.51 -7.59
N ASN A 349 -13.28 -22.41 -8.86
CA ASN A 349 -13.83 -23.23 -9.94
C ASN A 349 -13.58 -24.73 -9.71
N TRP A 350 -12.45 -25.12 -9.13
CA TRP A 350 -12.21 -26.51 -8.72
C TRP A 350 -13.15 -26.96 -7.61
N ALA A 351 -13.37 -26.13 -6.59
CA ALA A 351 -14.33 -26.40 -5.53
C ALA A 351 -15.77 -26.54 -6.08
N ILE A 352 -16.16 -25.69 -7.04
CA ILE A 352 -17.42 -25.79 -7.78
C ILE A 352 -17.50 -27.11 -8.57
N GLY A 353 -16.43 -27.52 -9.26
CA GLY A 353 -16.37 -28.80 -9.96
C GLY A 353 -16.57 -29.98 -9.02
N GLY A 354 -15.95 -29.95 -7.84
CA GLY A 354 -16.18 -30.92 -6.77
C GLY A 354 -17.62 -30.93 -6.27
N LEU A 355 -18.25 -29.76 -6.12
CA LEU A 355 -19.67 -29.63 -5.74
C LEU A 355 -20.58 -30.27 -6.79
N TYR A 356 -20.39 -29.98 -8.08
CA TYR A 356 -21.16 -30.60 -9.16
C TYR A 356 -21.05 -32.12 -9.16
N TYR A 357 -19.89 -32.67 -8.80
CA TYR A 357 -19.72 -34.12 -8.70
C TYR A 357 -20.38 -34.73 -7.45
N VAL A 358 -20.18 -34.12 -6.28
CA VAL A 358 -20.56 -34.69 -4.98
C VAL A 358 -22.04 -34.45 -4.67
N TRP A 359 -22.58 -33.29 -5.01
CA TRP A 359 -23.92 -32.87 -4.62
C TRP A 359 -25.01 -33.86 -5.08
N PRO A 360 -25.08 -34.25 -6.36
CA PRO A 360 -26.07 -35.23 -6.84
C PRO A 360 -25.95 -36.59 -6.13
N ARG A 361 -24.71 -37.02 -5.84
CA ARG A 361 -24.42 -38.31 -5.20
C ARG A 361 -24.78 -38.34 -3.72
N VAL A 362 -24.71 -37.20 -3.02
CA VAL A 362 -25.09 -37.14 -1.60
C VAL A 362 -26.60 -36.94 -1.43
N THR A 363 -27.27 -36.34 -2.41
CA THR A 363 -28.74 -36.22 -2.46
C THR A 363 -29.42 -37.42 -3.12
N GLU A 364 -28.65 -38.33 -3.73
CA GLU A 364 -29.13 -39.49 -4.51
C GLU A 364 -30.08 -39.11 -5.65
N ARG A 365 -29.85 -37.93 -6.23
CA ARG A 365 -30.69 -37.33 -7.26
C ARG A 365 -29.82 -36.86 -8.41
N LYS A 366 -30.32 -36.98 -9.64
CA LYS A 366 -29.74 -36.36 -10.82
C LYS A 366 -29.83 -34.83 -10.69
N LEU A 367 -28.97 -34.15 -11.44
CA LEU A 367 -29.00 -32.69 -11.55
C LEU A 367 -30.40 -32.23 -11.99
N TRP A 368 -30.94 -31.19 -11.38
CA TRP A 368 -32.29 -30.71 -11.65
C TRP A 368 -32.42 -30.06 -13.03
N SER A 369 -31.44 -29.24 -13.44
CA SER A 369 -31.47 -28.55 -14.73
C SER A 369 -30.08 -28.42 -15.35
N SER A 370 -29.85 -29.19 -16.42
CA SER A 370 -28.64 -29.07 -17.24
C SER A 370 -28.53 -27.70 -17.93
N ARG A 371 -29.66 -27.04 -18.21
CA ARG A 371 -29.69 -25.69 -18.78
C ARG A 371 -29.20 -24.65 -17.76
N LEU A 372 -29.59 -24.79 -16.48
CA LEU A 372 -29.15 -23.89 -15.43
C LEU A 372 -27.64 -24.02 -15.16
N ALA A 373 -27.14 -25.26 -15.11
CA ALA A 373 -25.71 -25.53 -15.02
C ALA A 373 -24.90 -25.00 -16.21
N SER A 374 -25.47 -25.06 -17.42
CA SER A 374 -24.86 -24.45 -18.61
C SER A 374 -24.75 -22.92 -18.47
N TRP A 375 -25.83 -22.26 -18.06
CA TRP A 375 -25.81 -20.81 -17.83
C TRP A 375 -24.83 -20.41 -16.73
N HIS A 376 -24.77 -21.15 -15.62
CA HIS A 376 -23.75 -20.92 -14.61
C HIS A 376 -22.33 -20.97 -15.22
N LEU A 377 -22.01 -22.02 -15.97
CA LEU A 377 -20.70 -22.15 -16.62
C LEU A 377 -20.41 -20.98 -17.56
N TRP A 378 -21.35 -20.62 -18.45
CA TRP A 378 -21.14 -19.56 -19.42
C TRP A 378 -21.06 -18.16 -18.81
N LEU A 379 -21.87 -17.87 -17.79
CA LEU A 379 -21.78 -16.60 -17.05
C LEU A 379 -20.45 -16.49 -16.29
N THR A 380 -19.97 -17.59 -15.71
CA THR A 380 -18.65 -17.66 -15.09
C THR A 380 -17.54 -17.41 -16.11
N ILE A 381 -17.57 -18.06 -17.27
CA ILE A 381 -16.56 -17.85 -18.34
C ILE A 381 -16.60 -16.41 -18.86
N ALA A 382 -17.77 -15.90 -19.21
CA ALA A 382 -17.93 -14.59 -19.82
C ALA A 382 -17.55 -13.47 -18.83
N GLY A 383 -18.15 -13.48 -17.63
CA GLY A 383 -17.88 -12.49 -16.60
C GLY A 383 -16.41 -12.52 -16.18
N PHE A 384 -15.86 -13.70 -15.90
CA PHE A 384 -14.48 -13.80 -15.42
C PHE A 384 -13.44 -13.47 -16.49
N THR A 385 -13.67 -13.83 -17.75
CA THR A 385 -12.76 -13.47 -18.85
C THR A 385 -12.70 -11.96 -19.04
N VAL A 386 -13.85 -11.26 -19.00
CA VAL A 386 -13.90 -9.80 -19.06
C VAL A 386 -13.17 -9.17 -17.87
N MET A 387 -13.36 -9.69 -16.66
CA MET A 387 -12.66 -9.21 -15.47
C MET A 387 -11.15 -9.40 -15.56
N ALA A 388 -10.69 -10.62 -15.89
CA ALA A 388 -9.28 -10.97 -15.93
C ALA A 388 -8.53 -10.16 -17.00
N LEU A 389 -9.04 -10.12 -18.23
CA LEU A 389 -8.42 -9.33 -19.30
C LEU A 389 -8.49 -7.83 -19.02
N GLY A 390 -9.62 -7.34 -18.51
CA GLY A 390 -9.82 -5.95 -18.16
C GLY A 390 -8.82 -5.46 -17.11
N LEU A 391 -8.67 -6.20 -16.01
CA LEU A 391 -7.73 -5.84 -14.93
C LEU A 391 -6.26 -5.95 -15.37
N THR A 392 -5.91 -6.97 -16.16
CA THR A 392 -4.56 -7.12 -16.72
C THR A 392 -4.20 -5.95 -17.63
N ALA A 393 -5.09 -5.58 -18.57
CA ALA A 393 -4.89 -4.44 -19.44
C ALA A 393 -4.82 -3.13 -18.64
N GLN A 394 -5.73 -2.95 -17.69
CA GLN A 394 -5.79 -1.81 -16.80
C GLN A 394 -4.48 -1.60 -16.04
N GLY A 395 -3.89 -2.67 -15.50
CA GLY A 395 -2.60 -2.62 -14.81
C GLY A 395 -1.45 -2.15 -15.70
N PHE A 396 -1.38 -2.65 -16.95
CA PHE A 396 -0.39 -2.16 -17.91
C PHE A 396 -0.59 -0.69 -18.30
N ILE A 397 -1.83 -0.26 -18.52
CA ILE A 397 -2.15 1.12 -18.85
C ILE A 397 -1.71 2.04 -17.71
N GLN A 398 -2.13 1.75 -16.48
CA GLN A 398 -1.74 2.54 -15.30
C GLN A 398 -0.21 2.57 -15.11
N GLY A 399 0.45 1.40 -15.19
CA GLY A 399 1.90 1.31 -15.06
C GLY A 399 2.64 2.14 -16.11
N SER A 400 2.20 2.06 -17.37
CA SER A 400 2.80 2.80 -18.48
C SER A 400 2.61 4.30 -18.32
N MET A 401 1.40 4.76 -17.93
CA MET A 401 1.15 6.17 -17.62
C MET A 401 2.13 6.69 -16.56
N LEU A 402 2.35 5.92 -15.50
CA LEU A 402 3.28 6.31 -14.43
C LEU A 402 4.74 6.29 -14.89
N GLU A 403 5.15 5.34 -15.75
CA GLU A 403 6.49 5.29 -16.36
C GLU A 403 6.76 6.51 -17.26
N TYR A 404 5.74 6.98 -18.00
CA TYR A 404 5.82 8.20 -18.83
C TYR A 404 5.64 9.52 -18.04
N GLY A 405 5.60 9.45 -16.71
CA GLY A 405 5.57 10.65 -15.85
C GLY A 405 4.18 11.25 -15.62
N ALA A 406 3.08 10.55 -15.95
CA ALA A 406 1.74 11.03 -15.63
C ALA A 406 1.54 11.19 -14.12
N ASN A 407 0.67 12.11 -13.71
CA ASN A 407 0.31 12.25 -12.30
C ASN A 407 -0.52 11.07 -11.83
N PHE A 408 -0.39 10.73 -10.54
CA PHE A 408 -1.12 9.61 -9.97
C PHE A 408 -2.64 9.78 -10.10
N VAL A 409 -3.18 10.96 -9.79
CA VAL A 409 -4.63 11.24 -9.86
C VAL A 409 -5.17 11.13 -11.28
N ASP A 410 -4.35 11.42 -12.30
CA ASP A 410 -4.73 11.26 -13.72
C ASP A 410 -4.93 9.78 -14.05
N THR A 411 -4.06 8.93 -13.52
CA THR A 411 -4.26 7.48 -13.66
C THR A 411 -5.55 7.02 -13.01
N ILE A 412 -5.89 7.51 -11.80
CA ILE A 412 -7.13 7.14 -11.10
C ILE A 412 -8.36 7.53 -11.93
N LYS A 413 -8.36 8.72 -12.54
CA LYS A 413 -9.45 9.14 -13.43
C LYS A 413 -9.60 8.20 -14.63
N GLU A 414 -8.48 7.86 -15.28
CA GLU A 414 -8.46 6.93 -16.41
C GLU A 414 -8.90 5.52 -16.03
N MET A 415 -8.64 5.09 -14.79
CA MET A 415 -9.00 3.77 -14.29
C MET A 415 -10.50 3.62 -13.96
N LYS A 416 -11.24 4.72 -13.71
CA LYS A 416 -12.65 4.67 -13.28
C LYS A 416 -13.57 3.87 -14.21
N PRO A 417 -13.56 4.07 -15.56
CA PRO A 417 -14.38 3.28 -16.47
C PRO A 417 -14.07 1.78 -16.42
N TRP A 418 -12.81 1.41 -16.26
CA TRP A 418 -12.38 0.01 -16.14
C TRP A 418 -12.95 -0.65 -14.87
N TRP A 419 -13.02 0.08 -13.75
CA TRP A 419 -13.66 -0.41 -12.53
C TRP A 419 -15.18 -0.57 -12.66
N VAL A 420 -15.85 0.19 -13.54
CA VAL A 420 -17.26 -0.07 -13.89
C VAL A 420 -17.38 -1.40 -14.63
N THR A 421 -16.55 -1.64 -15.64
CA THR A 421 -16.50 -2.93 -16.36
C THR A 421 -16.25 -4.09 -15.41
N ARG A 422 -15.31 -3.93 -14.47
CA ARG A 422 -15.03 -4.90 -13.41
C ARG A 422 -16.26 -5.19 -12.53
N THR A 423 -17.03 -4.15 -12.20
CA THR A 423 -18.27 -4.28 -11.41
C THR A 423 -19.32 -5.09 -12.16
N LEU A 424 -19.52 -4.82 -13.46
CA LEU A 424 -20.46 -5.57 -14.31
C LEU A 424 -20.03 -7.02 -14.50
N ALA A 425 -18.74 -7.25 -14.70
CA ALA A 425 -18.15 -8.58 -14.79
C ALA A 425 -18.35 -9.39 -13.50
N GLY A 426 -18.08 -8.78 -12.34
CA GLY A 426 -18.33 -9.39 -11.02
C GLY A 426 -19.80 -9.72 -10.80
N ALA A 427 -20.71 -8.79 -11.12
CA ALA A 427 -22.15 -9.04 -11.01
C ALA A 427 -22.60 -10.22 -11.90
N THR A 428 -22.03 -10.36 -13.09
CA THR A 428 -22.31 -11.49 -14.00
C THR A 428 -21.88 -12.83 -13.37
N MET A 429 -20.71 -12.86 -12.73
CA MET A 429 -20.21 -14.04 -12.00
C MET A 429 -21.09 -14.36 -10.78
N ASP A 430 -21.50 -13.35 -10.02
CA ASP A 430 -22.38 -13.51 -8.85
C ASP A 430 -23.74 -14.09 -9.26
N VAL A 431 -24.31 -13.66 -10.40
CA VAL A 431 -25.52 -14.29 -10.96
C VAL A 431 -25.24 -15.76 -11.25
N GLY A 432 -24.10 -16.10 -11.86
CA GLY A 432 -23.70 -17.50 -12.08
C GLY A 432 -23.67 -18.32 -10.78
N LEU A 433 -23.09 -17.79 -9.70
CA LEU A 433 -23.04 -18.45 -8.39
C LEU A 433 -24.42 -18.58 -7.73
N LEU A 434 -25.33 -17.63 -7.97
CA LEU A 434 -26.73 -17.76 -7.56
C LEU A 434 -27.42 -18.90 -8.32
N LEU A 435 -27.14 -19.08 -9.61
CA LEU A 435 -27.67 -20.20 -10.38
C LEU A 435 -27.15 -21.55 -9.83
N LEU A 436 -25.88 -21.62 -9.40
CA LEU A 436 -25.34 -22.80 -8.71
C LEU A 436 -26.12 -23.11 -7.42
N LEU A 437 -26.36 -22.10 -6.59
CA LEU A 437 -27.11 -22.25 -5.34
C LEU A 437 -28.53 -22.78 -5.61
N ILE A 438 -29.22 -22.21 -6.59
CA ILE A 438 -30.56 -22.64 -7.03
C ILE A 438 -30.52 -24.08 -7.54
N GLU A 439 -29.54 -24.42 -8.38
CA GLU A 439 -29.38 -25.77 -8.95
C GLU A 439 -29.19 -26.81 -7.84
N CYS A 440 -28.32 -26.53 -6.86
CA CYS A 440 -28.10 -27.42 -5.72
C CYS A 440 -29.36 -27.54 -4.85
N TYR A 441 -30.04 -26.44 -4.56
CA TYR A 441 -31.28 -26.42 -3.78
C TYR A 441 -32.40 -27.24 -4.43
N GLN A 442 -32.64 -27.02 -5.72
CA GLN A 442 -33.68 -27.73 -6.45
C GLN A 442 -33.31 -29.18 -6.69
N THR A 443 -32.04 -29.51 -6.92
CA THR A 443 -31.57 -30.91 -6.99
C THR A 443 -31.91 -31.66 -5.70
N ALA A 444 -31.70 -31.05 -4.53
CA ALA A 444 -32.00 -31.68 -3.25
C ALA A 444 -33.50 -31.89 -2.99
N ARG A 445 -34.37 -31.02 -3.51
CA ARG A 445 -35.84 -31.07 -3.29
C ARG A 445 -36.59 -31.83 -4.38
N GLN A 446 -36.27 -31.55 -5.63
CA GLN A 446 -37.05 -31.88 -6.82
C GLN A 446 -36.28 -32.70 -7.85
N GLY A 447 -34.96 -32.90 -7.71
CA GLY A 447 -34.17 -33.69 -8.65
C GLY A 447 -34.68 -35.13 -8.75
N GLU A 448 -34.65 -35.71 -9.94
CA GLU A 448 -35.07 -37.11 -10.14
C GLU A 448 -34.14 -38.05 -9.37
N LEU A 449 -34.71 -39.04 -8.66
CA LEU A 449 -33.89 -40.09 -8.04
C LEU A 449 -33.14 -40.86 -9.11
N PHE A 450 -31.93 -41.33 -8.78
CA PHE A 450 -31.28 -42.32 -9.65
C PHE A 450 -32.20 -43.56 -9.74
N GLN A 451 -32.43 -44.06 -10.96
CA GLN A 451 -33.22 -45.29 -11.13
C GLN A 451 -32.45 -46.46 -10.51
N GLU A 452 -33.13 -47.27 -9.70
CA GLU A 452 -32.62 -48.59 -9.30
C GLU A 452 -32.65 -49.48 -10.54
N GLU A 453 -31.51 -49.66 -11.21
CA GLU A 453 -31.37 -50.77 -12.15
C GLU A 453 -31.37 -52.08 -11.35
N GLY A 454 -32.31 -52.96 -11.69
CA GLY A 454 -32.49 -54.26 -11.05
C GLY A 454 -31.18 -55.04 -10.95
N SER A 455 -30.99 -55.70 -9.81
CA SER A 455 -29.78 -56.43 -9.45
C SER A 455 -29.36 -57.43 -10.54
N SER A 456 -28.41 -57.01 -11.37
CA SER A 456 -27.43 -57.93 -11.94
C SER A 456 -26.17 -57.78 -11.11
N SER A 457 -25.66 -58.91 -10.59
CA SER A 457 -24.41 -58.99 -9.86
C SER A 457 -23.24 -58.62 -10.78
N ALA A 458 -23.06 -57.33 -11.04
CA ALA A 458 -21.87 -56.77 -11.62
C ALA A 458 -20.92 -56.43 -10.46
N GLY A 459 -19.81 -57.17 -10.36
CA GLY A 459 -18.73 -56.86 -9.42
C GLY A 459 -18.36 -55.38 -9.47
N SER A 460 -18.02 -54.83 -8.30
CA SER A 460 -17.77 -53.40 -8.09
C SER A 460 -16.87 -52.80 -9.18
N LYS A 461 -17.45 -51.98 -10.07
CA LYS A 461 -16.71 -51.15 -11.03
C LYS A 461 -16.04 -49.94 -10.35
N ASP A 462 -15.46 -50.14 -9.17
CA ASP A 462 -14.44 -49.27 -8.55
C ASP A 462 -13.02 -49.67 -8.99
N GLU A 463 -12.89 -50.60 -9.95
CA GLU A 463 -11.61 -51.16 -10.43
C GLU A 463 -10.77 -50.21 -11.30
N ALA A 464 -11.30 -49.06 -11.74
CA ALA A 464 -10.55 -48.12 -12.59
C ALA A 464 -9.36 -47.42 -11.88
N ILE A 465 -9.18 -47.63 -10.57
CA ILE A 465 -8.10 -47.04 -9.77
C ILE A 465 -6.89 -48.00 -9.60
N ARG A 466 -6.94 -49.23 -10.13
CA ARG A 466 -6.08 -50.34 -9.62
C ARG A 466 -4.79 -50.69 -10.37
N SER A 467 -4.38 -50.05 -11.47
CA SER A 467 -3.12 -50.40 -12.15
C SER A 467 -1.99 -49.38 -11.93
N VAL A 468 -1.12 -49.65 -10.94
CA VAL A 468 0.18 -48.95 -10.74
C VAL A 468 1.23 -49.99 -10.22
N PRO A 469 2.52 -49.94 -10.61
CA PRO A 469 3.53 -50.96 -10.23
C PRO A 469 3.99 -50.90 -8.76
N LYS A 470 4.84 -51.86 -8.33
CA LYS A 470 5.37 -52.04 -6.95
C LYS A 470 6.28 -50.89 -6.50
N GLN A 471 6.28 -50.62 -5.18
CA GLN A 471 6.91 -49.47 -4.53
C GLN A 471 8.28 -49.75 -3.85
N GLY A 472 9.17 -48.74 -3.81
CA GLY A 472 10.45 -48.66 -3.09
C GLY A 472 10.47 -47.65 -1.91
N TRP A 473 11.61 -47.51 -1.22
CA TRP A 473 11.75 -46.82 0.09
C TRP A 473 11.34 -45.32 0.14
N LEU A 474 11.42 -44.58 -0.97
CA LEU A 474 10.90 -43.19 -1.09
C LEU A 474 9.37 -43.09 -0.95
N GLU A 475 8.69 -44.23 -0.85
CA GLU A 475 7.24 -44.35 -0.88
C GLU A 475 6.68 -44.86 0.46
N ASN A 476 7.26 -44.39 1.57
CA ASN A 476 6.59 -44.38 2.87
C ASN A 476 6.04 -42.95 3.13
N PRO A 477 4.92 -42.58 2.47
CA PRO A 477 4.61 -41.20 2.14
C PRO A 477 4.21 -40.28 3.30
N PRO A 478 3.66 -40.72 4.46
CA PRO A 478 3.35 -39.78 5.52
C PRO A 478 4.62 -39.18 6.12
N THR A 479 5.60 -40.02 6.46
CA THR A 479 6.80 -39.60 7.21
C THR A 479 7.77 -38.81 6.35
N VAL A 480 7.98 -39.24 5.09
CA VAL A 480 8.90 -38.55 4.16
C VAL A 480 8.32 -37.20 3.72
N ALA A 481 7.01 -37.11 3.44
CA ALA A 481 6.38 -35.83 3.10
C ALA A 481 6.27 -34.89 4.32
N LEU A 482 6.03 -35.41 5.53
CA LEU A 482 6.05 -34.64 6.77
C LEU A 482 7.43 -34.03 7.04
N VAL A 483 8.49 -34.85 7.02
CA VAL A 483 9.86 -34.41 7.37
C VAL A 483 10.43 -33.49 6.29
N ALA A 484 10.26 -33.82 5.00
CA ALA A 484 10.77 -32.99 3.93
C ALA A 484 9.95 -31.71 3.74
N GLY A 485 8.62 -31.76 3.87
CA GLY A 485 7.75 -30.58 3.82
C GLY A 485 7.98 -29.62 4.99
N PHE A 486 8.18 -30.14 6.21
CA PHE A 486 8.61 -29.34 7.35
C PHE A 486 10.01 -28.76 7.11
N GLY A 487 10.92 -29.58 6.60
CA GLY A 487 12.30 -29.18 6.28
C GLY A 487 12.37 -28.02 5.28
N PHE A 488 11.65 -28.10 4.15
CA PHE A 488 11.66 -27.04 3.13
C PHE A 488 10.98 -25.76 3.60
N PHE A 489 9.87 -25.87 4.35
CA PHE A 489 9.24 -24.71 4.98
C PHE A 489 10.21 -24.01 5.93
N MET A 490 10.81 -24.77 6.86
CA MET A 490 11.75 -24.22 7.85
C MET A 490 13.02 -23.68 7.18
N LEU A 491 13.48 -24.32 6.11
CA LEU A 491 14.61 -23.83 5.33
C LEU A 491 14.29 -22.47 4.69
N ALA A 492 13.11 -22.28 4.13
CA ALA A 492 12.74 -21.00 3.54
C ALA A 492 12.53 -19.91 4.59
N VAL A 493 11.87 -20.21 5.70
CA VAL A 493 11.76 -19.28 6.85
C VAL A 493 13.16 -18.91 7.36
N LEU A 494 14.07 -19.86 7.45
CA LEU A 494 15.46 -19.59 7.81
C LEU A 494 16.13 -18.69 6.78
N VAL A 495 16.11 -19.04 5.49
CA VAL A 495 16.89 -18.37 4.44
C VAL A 495 16.36 -16.99 4.07
N GLN A 496 15.05 -16.82 3.95
CA GLN A 496 14.43 -15.57 3.50
C GLN A 496 13.78 -14.76 4.62
N GLY A 497 13.51 -15.40 5.76
CA GLY A 497 12.98 -14.77 6.95
C GLY A 497 14.08 -14.40 7.94
N ILE A 498 14.84 -15.37 8.43
CA ILE A 498 15.76 -15.20 9.58
C ILE A 498 17.16 -14.74 9.18
N ILE A 499 17.78 -15.32 8.14
CA ILE A 499 19.14 -14.94 7.68
C ILE A 499 19.23 -13.45 7.33
N PRO A 500 18.23 -12.81 6.68
CA PRO A 500 18.26 -11.37 6.46
C PRO A 500 18.37 -10.58 7.76
N PHE A 501 17.91 -11.10 8.89
CA PHE A 501 18.03 -10.43 10.18
C PHE A 501 19.48 -10.40 10.67
N LEU A 502 20.33 -11.33 10.20
CA LEU A 502 21.75 -11.34 10.48
C LEU A 502 22.51 -10.32 9.61
N SER A 503 21.87 -9.77 8.58
CA SER A 503 22.47 -8.72 7.76
C SER A 503 22.52 -7.40 8.55
N PRO A 504 23.69 -6.77 8.71
CA PRO A 504 23.81 -5.54 9.48
C PRO A 504 22.87 -4.42 9.00
N GLY A 505 22.57 -4.38 7.70
CA GLY A 505 21.74 -3.34 7.08
C GLY A 505 20.23 -3.46 7.33
N THR A 506 19.73 -4.51 7.99
CA THR A 506 18.27 -4.72 8.21
C THR A 506 17.79 -4.36 9.61
N ARG A 507 18.71 -4.06 10.54
CA ARG A 507 18.42 -3.69 11.94
C ARG A 507 18.95 -2.31 12.30
N VAL A 508 19.19 -1.49 11.29
CA VAL A 508 19.70 -0.13 11.49
C VAL A 508 18.57 0.74 12.07
N THR A 509 18.86 1.45 13.14
CA THR A 509 18.01 2.52 13.69
C THR A 509 18.45 3.89 13.17
N THR A 510 19.42 3.91 12.26
CA THR A 510 19.95 5.12 11.62
C THR A 510 19.58 5.18 10.15
N VAL A 511 19.46 6.40 9.65
CA VAL A 511 19.25 6.71 8.23
C VAL A 511 20.26 7.76 7.80
N GLU A 512 20.59 7.78 6.51
CA GLU A 512 21.38 8.87 5.94
C GLU A 512 20.48 10.08 5.69
N ASP A 513 20.80 11.21 6.31
CA ASP A 513 20.12 12.48 6.11
C ASP A 513 20.28 12.94 4.66
N VAL A 514 19.17 13.33 4.03
CA VAL A 514 19.14 13.65 2.60
C VAL A 514 19.96 14.89 2.26
N VAL A 515 20.01 15.87 3.16
CA VAL A 515 20.67 17.18 2.97
C VAL A 515 22.12 17.11 3.45
N THR A 516 22.34 16.66 4.69
CA THR A 516 23.66 16.70 5.34
C THR A 516 24.53 15.48 5.05
N LYS A 517 23.96 14.39 4.50
CA LYS A 517 24.62 13.10 4.24
C LYS A 517 25.17 12.40 5.48
N LYS A 518 24.78 12.85 6.68
CA LYS A 518 25.19 12.24 7.95
C LYS A 518 24.23 11.14 8.36
N GLN A 519 24.71 10.21 9.17
CA GLN A 519 23.85 9.23 9.82
C GLN A 519 23.10 9.92 10.97
N ILE A 520 21.77 9.82 10.96
CA ILE A 520 20.89 10.33 12.01
C ILE A 520 20.07 9.17 12.58
N HIS A 521 19.79 9.22 13.89
CA HIS A 521 18.96 8.22 14.54
C HIS A 521 17.49 8.51 14.29
N VAL A 522 16.71 7.48 13.96
CA VAL A 522 15.27 7.60 13.80
C VAL A 522 14.64 7.69 15.19
N ALA A 523 13.79 8.68 15.42
CA ALA A 523 13.06 8.81 16.69
C ALA A 523 11.91 7.79 16.78
N ASP A 524 11.63 7.33 18.00
CA ASP A 524 10.43 6.55 18.33
C ASP A 524 9.14 7.32 18.01
N TYR A 525 8.04 6.58 17.88
CA TYR A 525 6.71 7.18 17.75
C TYR A 525 6.23 7.75 19.10
N THR A 526 5.69 8.97 19.07
CA THR A 526 5.01 9.52 20.26
C THR A 526 3.72 8.73 20.56
N PRO A 527 3.18 8.80 21.80
CA PRO A 527 1.90 8.13 22.11
C PRO A 527 0.74 8.55 21.20
N LEU A 528 0.73 9.83 20.77
CA LEU A 528 -0.28 10.35 19.84
C LEU A 528 -0.10 9.77 18.43
N GLU A 529 1.14 9.67 17.95
CA GLU A 529 1.46 9.06 16.66
C GLU A 529 1.16 7.55 16.64
N LEU A 530 1.45 6.82 17.73
CA LEU A 530 1.09 5.41 17.86
C LEU A 530 -0.42 5.22 17.79
N ARG A 531 -1.19 6.04 18.52
CA ARG A 531 -2.66 6.04 18.43
C ARG A 531 -3.11 6.33 16.99
N GLY A 532 -2.47 7.29 16.32
CA GLY A 532 -2.73 7.63 14.92
C GLY A 532 -2.48 6.47 13.96
N ARG A 533 -1.38 5.74 14.16
CA ARG A 533 -1.05 4.51 13.42
C ARG A 533 -2.12 3.45 13.62
N HIS A 534 -2.64 3.29 14.84
CA HIS A 534 -3.76 2.38 15.09
C HIS A 534 -5.04 2.79 14.36
N VAL A 535 -5.36 4.09 14.31
CA VAL A 535 -6.48 4.60 13.52
C VAL A 535 -6.26 4.34 12.02
N TYR A 536 -5.05 4.59 11.52
CA TYR A 536 -4.67 4.33 10.13
C TYR A 536 -4.84 2.85 9.72
N ILE A 537 -4.50 1.92 10.61
CA ILE A 537 -4.72 0.48 10.43
C ILE A 537 -6.22 0.14 10.52
N ARG A 538 -6.92 0.67 11.53
CA ARG A 538 -8.36 0.45 11.76
C ARG A 538 -9.21 0.84 10.57
N GLU A 539 -8.90 1.97 9.94
CA GLU A 539 -9.62 2.46 8.77
C GLU A 539 -9.12 1.84 7.45
N GLY A 540 -8.10 0.98 7.50
CA GLY A 540 -7.58 0.27 6.33
C GLY A 540 -6.90 1.17 5.31
N CYS A 541 -6.32 2.31 5.73
CA CYS A 541 -5.70 3.28 4.84
C CYS A 541 -4.54 2.67 4.03
N TRP A 542 -3.79 1.75 4.64
CA TRP A 542 -2.67 1.05 4.01
C TRP A 542 -3.08 0.14 2.83
N TYR A 543 -4.34 -0.25 2.71
CA TYR A 543 -4.81 -0.97 1.52
C TYR A 543 -4.85 -0.11 0.26
N CYS A 544 -4.89 1.21 0.44
CA CYS A 544 -4.93 2.19 -0.65
C CYS A 544 -3.58 2.87 -0.86
N HIS A 545 -2.85 3.08 0.23
CA HIS A 545 -1.63 3.86 0.31
C HIS A 545 -0.48 2.98 0.77
N SER A 546 0.58 2.88 -0.04
CA SER A 546 1.83 2.29 0.43
C SER A 546 2.63 3.27 1.27
N GLN A 547 3.62 2.72 1.98
CA GLN A 547 4.59 3.48 2.74
C GLN A 547 6.03 3.09 2.36
N TYR A 548 6.32 2.94 1.06
CA TYR A 548 7.70 2.98 0.59
C TYR A 548 7.82 3.48 -0.85
N VAL A 549 8.84 4.31 -1.10
CA VAL A 549 9.16 4.88 -2.41
C VAL A 549 10.16 3.98 -3.12
N ARG A 550 9.82 3.53 -4.34
CA ARG A 550 10.68 2.65 -5.14
C ARG A 550 11.67 3.47 -6.00
N PRO A 551 12.86 2.93 -6.31
CA PRO A 551 13.80 3.53 -7.26
C PRO A 551 13.40 3.29 -8.74
N VAL A 552 12.10 3.32 -9.09
CA VAL A 552 11.60 3.03 -10.44
C VAL A 552 10.44 3.92 -10.85
N THR A 553 10.11 3.98 -12.14
CA THR A 553 8.91 4.68 -12.70
C THR A 553 8.74 6.13 -12.24
N GLY A 554 9.85 6.87 -12.09
CA GLY A 554 9.82 8.28 -11.65
C GLY A 554 9.25 8.48 -10.24
N GLU A 555 9.14 7.43 -9.42
CA GLU A 555 8.56 7.54 -8.08
C GLU A 555 9.34 8.48 -7.18
N SER A 556 10.67 8.54 -7.34
CA SER A 556 11.48 9.49 -6.58
C SER A 556 11.12 10.94 -6.88
N GLN A 557 10.83 11.25 -8.15
CA GLN A 557 10.38 12.58 -8.55
C GLN A 557 8.96 12.89 -8.03
N ARG A 558 8.07 11.89 -8.04
CA ARG A 558 6.66 12.05 -7.64
C ARG A 558 6.46 12.13 -6.12
N TRP A 559 7.18 11.29 -5.37
CA TRP A 559 6.97 11.10 -3.94
C TRP A 559 8.11 11.65 -3.09
N GLY A 560 9.33 11.78 -3.62
CA GLY A 560 10.51 12.22 -2.89
C GLY A 560 11.58 11.13 -2.79
N PRO A 561 12.59 11.27 -1.91
CA PRO A 561 13.72 10.33 -1.81
C PRO A 561 13.29 8.87 -1.60
N VAL A 562 14.03 7.96 -2.25
CA VAL A 562 13.85 6.50 -2.14
C VAL A 562 13.93 6.06 -0.67
N SER A 563 13.09 5.11 -0.29
CA SER A 563 13.02 4.60 1.08
C SER A 563 14.29 3.87 1.50
N GLN A 564 14.76 4.17 2.70
CA GLN A 564 15.87 3.49 3.38
C GLN A 564 15.36 2.52 4.43
N THR A 565 16.17 1.52 4.75
CA THR A 565 15.83 0.47 5.71
C THR A 565 15.55 1.01 7.12
N GLY A 566 16.38 1.95 7.60
CA GLY A 566 16.28 2.44 8.99
C GLY A 566 15.02 3.23 9.30
N GLU A 567 14.33 3.74 8.27
CA GLU A 567 13.08 4.48 8.43
C GLU A 567 11.97 3.65 9.10
N TYR A 568 12.07 2.33 9.00
CA TYR A 568 11.06 1.38 9.48
C TYR A 568 11.49 0.69 10.78
N ALA A 569 12.54 1.17 11.45
CA ALA A 569 13.07 0.53 12.66
C ALA A 569 12.00 0.31 13.75
N TYR A 570 11.00 1.19 13.85
CA TYR A 570 9.94 1.15 14.85
C TYR A 570 8.57 0.74 14.28
N ASP A 571 8.54 0.28 13.03
CA ASP A 571 7.31 -0.14 12.38
C ASP A 571 6.92 -1.54 12.82
N HIS A 572 5.78 -1.66 13.51
CA HIS A 572 5.24 -2.94 13.91
C HIS A 572 3.69 -2.96 13.92
N PRO A 573 3.02 -3.65 12.96
CA PRO A 573 3.63 -4.26 11.77
C PRO A 573 4.06 -3.20 10.75
N HIS A 574 4.86 -3.60 9.76
CA HIS A 574 5.14 -2.78 8.57
C HIS A 574 3.84 -2.50 7.77
N LEU A 575 3.80 -1.40 7.01
CA LEU A 575 2.61 -0.98 6.23
C LEU A 575 2.94 -0.74 4.74
N PHE A 576 3.74 -1.64 4.16
CA PHE A 576 4.24 -1.52 2.78
C PHE A 576 3.13 -1.63 1.72
N SER A 577 2.06 -2.37 2.01
CA SER A 577 0.97 -2.68 1.08
C SER A 577 1.42 -3.46 -0.17
N THR A 578 0.45 -3.92 -0.97
CA THR A 578 0.64 -4.65 -2.23
C THR A 578 -0.08 -3.99 -3.41
N ARG A 579 -0.87 -2.93 -3.16
CA ARG A 579 -1.59 -2.14 -4.17
C ARG A 579 -1.67 -0.66 -3.81
N ARG A 580 -1.68 0.21 -4.83
CA ARG A 580 -1.93 1.65 -4.74
C ARG A 580 -3.15 2.04 -5.55
N ILE A 581 -4.13 2.57 -4.86
CA ILE A 581 -5.29 3.27 -5.41
C ILE A 581 -5.42 4.69 -4.82
N GLY A 582 -4.55 5.00 -3.86
CA GLY A 582 -4.17 6.33 -3.43
C GLY A 582 -2.65 6.54 -3.60
N PRO A 583 -2.16 7.79 -3.48
CA PRO A 583 -0.73 8.11 -3.54
C PRO A 583 0.07 7.39 -2.45
N ASP A 584 1.38 7.22 -2.66
CA ASP A 584 2.28 6.80 -1.58
C ASP A 584 2.37 7.89 -0.51
N LEU A 585 2.38 7.48 0.77
CA LEU A 585 2.36 8.42 1.90
C LEU A 585 3.67 8.50 2.68
N THR A 586 4.72 7.79 2.28
CA THR A 586 6.00 7.74 3.03
C THR A 586 6.67 9.12 3.19
N ARG A 587 6.27 10.09 2.38
CA ARG A 587 6.84 11.45 2.30
C ARG A 587 5.77 12.54 2.39
N VAL A 588 4.60 12.21 2.94
CA VAL A 588 3.47 13.14 3.00
C VAL A 588 3.60 14.14 4.16
N GLY A 589 4.35 13.78 5.21
CA GLY A 589 4.58 14.66 6.34
C GLY A 589 5.19 15.99 5.90
N ARG A 590 4.64 17.09 6.40
CA ARG A 590 4.98 18.48 6.05
C ARG A 590 4.78 18.82 4.56
N LYS A 591 4.22 17.91 3.74
CA LYS A 591 3.83 18.17 2.34
C LYS A 591 2.55 18.96 2.24
N TYR A 592 1.61 18.65 3.12
CA TYR A 592 0.36 19.37 3.30
C TYR A 592 0.27 19.81 4.76
N GLY A 593 -0.37 20.95 5.01
CA GLY A 593 -0.69 21.38 6.37
C GLY A 593 -1.74 20.48 7.04
N ASP A 594 -1.84 20.57 8.36
CA ASP A 594 -2.84 19.84 9.14
C ASP A 594 -4.26 20.18 8.68
N ASP A 595 -4.49 21.45 8.36
CA ASP A 595 -5.72 22.00 7.80
C ASP A 595 -6.15 21.33 6.48
N TRP A 596 -5.17 21.07 5.59
CA TRP A 596 -5.41 20.31 4.37
C TRP A 596 -5.84 18.88 4.68
N HIS A 597 -5.17 18.21 5.62
CA HIS A 597 -5.53 16.86 6.03
C HIS A 597 -6.92 16.83 6.66
N ILE A 598 -7.27 17.81 7.50
CA ILE A 598 -8.61 17.95 8.10
C ILE A 598 -9.68 18.05 7.01
N ALA A 599 -9.52 18.98 6.06
CA ALA A 599 -10.43 19.14 4.94
C ALA A 599 -10.54 17.85 4.10
N HIS A 600 -9.40 17.20 3.87
CA HIS A 600 -9.33 15.97 3.07
C HIS A 600 -10.04 14.80 3.74
N HIS A 601 -9.96 14.62 5.06
CA HIS A 601 -10.68 13.55 5.75
C HIS A 601 -12.18 13.84 5.91
N TRP A 602 -12.58 15.11 6.02
CA TRP A 602 -13.99 15.50 6.10
C TRP A 602 -14.71 15.25 4.77
N LYS A 603 -14.18 15.84 3.69
CA LYS A 603 -14.75 15.72 2.33
C LYS A 603 -13.63 15.68 1.28
N PRO A 604 -13.06 14.50 1.00
CA PRO A 604 -11.88 14.37 0.16
C PRO A 604 -12.00 15.01 -1.24
N ARG A 605 -13.19 14.96 -1.83
CA ARG A 605 -13.47 15.45 -3.19
C ARG A 605 -13.64 16.98 -3.29
N GLU A 606 -13.78 17.69 -2.16
CA GLU A 606 -13.78 19.16 -2.17
C GLU A 606 -12.37 19.74 -2.36
N ILE A 607 -11.33 18.94 -2.08
CA ILE A 607 -9.92 19.33 -2.20
C ILE A 607 -9.18 18.58 -3.32
N VAL A 608 -9.52 17.30 -3.55
CA VAL A 608 -9.02 16.50 -4.68
C VAL A 608 -10.22 15.94 -5.44
N PRO A 609 -10.79 16.64 -6.43
CA PRO A 609 -12.07 16.27 -7.07
C PRO A 609 -12.13 14.84 -7.61
N ASP A 610 -11.04 14.35 -8.19
CA ASP A 610 -10.98 13.02 -8.81
C ASP A 610 -10.72 11.87 -7.83
N THR A 611 -10.48 12.14 -6.54
CA THR A 611 -10.13 11.10 -5.57
C THR A 611 -11.25 10.06 -5.38
N ILE A 612 -10.85 8.83 -5.10
CA ILE A 612 -11.73 7.72 -4.72
C ILE A 612 -11.71 7.43 -3.21
N MET A 613 -11.03 8.28 -2.43
CA MET A 613 -11.04 8.20 -0.97
C MET A 613 -12.46 8.47 -0.42
N PRO A 614 -12.96 7.64 0.52
CA PRO A 614 -14.23 7.91 1.21
C PRO A 614 -14.08 9.04 2.23
N SER A 615 -15.19 9.63 2.66
CA SER A 615 -15.22 10.54 3.81
C SER A 615 -15.08 9.79 5.15
N PHE A 616 -14.55 10.46 6.18
CA PHE A 616 -14.36 9.92 7.53
C PHE A 616 -15.06 10.77 8.62
N PRO A 617 -16.38 10.97 8.55
CA PRO A 617 -17.10 11.88 9.46
C PRO A 617 -17.00 11.50 10.95
N TRP A 618 -16.74 10.24 11.29
CA TRP A 618 -16.56 9.79 12.68
C TRP A 618 -15.21 10.17 13.30
N LEU A 619 -14.29 10.76 12.54
CA LEU A 619 -13.07 11.38 13.08
C LEU A 619 -13.32 12.81 13.60
N PHE A 620 -14.57 13.27 13.54
CA PHE A 620 -14.97 14.62 13.86
C PHE A 620 -16.07 14.63 14.91
N GLU A 621 -16.15 15.71 15.67
CA GLU A 621 -17.19 15.98 16.65
C GLU A 621 -17.81 17.37 16.43
N PRO A 622 -19.13 17.52 16.63
CA PRO A 622 -19.80 18.81 16.46
C PRO A 622 -19.42 19.76 17.60
N VAL A 623 -19.15 21.02 17.27
CA VAL A 623 -18.84 22.07 18.26
C VAL A 623 -20.01 23.06 18.34
N LYS A 624 -20.55 23.25 19.54
CA LYS A 624 -21.70 24.14 19.76
C LYS A 624 -21.34 25.58 19.36
N GLY A 625 -22.12 26.14 18.44
CA GLY A 625 -21.93 27.51 17.95
C GLY A 625 -20.92 27.65 16.79
N GLN A 626 -20.34 26.55 16.30
CA GLN A 626 -19.52 26.54 15.09
C GLN A 626 -20.23 25.80 13.96
N ALA A 627 -20.11 26.32 12.73
CA ALA A 627 -20.70 25.69 11.54
C ALA A 627 -19.92 24.44 11.07
N LEU A 628 -18.63 24.37 11.40
CA LEU A 628 -17.76 23.25 11.06
C LEU A 628 -17.46 22.40 12.30
N PRO A 629 -17.40 21.07 12.14
CA PRO A 629 -16.96 20.19 13.22
C PRO A 629 -15.44 20.27 13.40
N GLN A 630 -14.95 19.79 14.54
CA GLN A 630 -13.51 19.69 14.83
C GLN A 630 -13.08 18.22 14.89
N LEU A 631 -11.79 17.95 14.74
CA LEU A 631 -11.27 16.60 14.93
C LEU A 631 -11.46 16.16 16.38
N ASN A 632 -11.95 14.94 16.57
CA ASN A 632 -11.86 14.27 17.86
C ASN A 632 -10.44 13.73 18.08
N GLU A 633 -10.20 13.07 19.21
CA GLU A 633 -8.87 12.56 19.57
C GLU A 633 -8.29 11.57 18.55
N ASP A 634 -9.12 10.73 17.91
CA ASP A 634 -8.65 9.82 16.87
C ASP A 634 -8.28 10.56 15.59
N GLY A 635 -9.06 11.59 15.23
CA GLY A 635 -8.76 12.46 14.10
C GLY A 635 -7.44 13.20 14.28
N LYS A 636 -7.20 13.79 15.46
CA LYS A 636 -5.93 14.46 15.80
C LYS A 636 -4.75 13.49 15.75
N ALA A 637 -4.93 12.31 16.33
CA ALA A 637 -3.91 11.27 16.34
C ALA A 637 -3.54 10.82 14.91
N LEU A 638 -4.53 10.60 14.04
CA LEU A 638 -4.32 10.23 12.65
C LEU A 638 -3.50 11.28 11.89
N VAL A 639 -3.84 12.56 12.05
CA VAL A 639 -3.07 13.66 11.43
C VAL A 639 -1.64 13.67 11.95
N ALA A 640 -1.41 13.52 13.25
CA ALA A 640 -0.06 13.46 13.83
C ALA A 640 0.77 12.31 13.23
N TYR A 641 0.20 11.11 13.09
CA TYR A 641 0.88 9.99 12.45
C TYR A 641 1.21 10.26 10.98
N ILE A 642 0.26 10.82 10.22
CA ILE A 642 0.47 11.18 8.81
C ILE A 642 1.58 12.24 8.68
N GLN A 643 1.61 13.23 9.57
CA GLN A 643 2.65 14.26 9.61
C GLN A 643 4.03 13.70 9.99
N ARG A 644 4.08 12.60 10.75
CA ARG A 644 5.32 11.89 11.08
C ARG A 644 5.96 11.24 9.85
N LEU A 645 5.19 10.80 8.85
CA LEU A 645 5.70 10.05 7.69
C LEU A 645 6.69 10.87 6.85
N GLY A 646 7.95 10.42 6.81
CA GLY A 646 9.02 11.03 6.03
C GLY A 646 9.78 12.16 6.74
N THR A 647 9.45 12.44 8.01
CA THR A 647 10.18 13.44 8.82
C THR A 647 11.38 12.85 9.57
N SER A 648 11.57 11.53 9.51
CA SER A 648 12.69 10.80 10.13
C SER A 648 14.01 10.89 9.38
N ILE A 649 14.02 11.41 8.15
CA ILE A 649 15.20 11.44 7.25
C ILE A 649 15.80 12.86 7.11
N GLY A 650 15.56 13.71 8.10
CA GLY A 650 15.90 15.13 8.06
C GLY A 650 14.96 15.96 7.18
N ASP A 651 15.33 17.21 6.94
CA ASP A 651 14.55 18.16 6.12
C ASP A 651 14.79 17.96 4.62
N TRP A 652 14.56 16.74 4.16
CA TRP A 652 14.79 16.30 2.77
C TRP A 652 14.15 17.18 1.70
N ARG A 653 13.09 17.93 2.05
CA ARG A 653 12.41 18.86 1.16
C ARG A 653 13.33 19.96 0.64
N GLU A 654 14.27 20.42 1.45
CA GLU A 654 15.24 21.45 1.06
C GLU A 654 16.29 20.92 0.08
N GLY A 655 16.66 19.65 0.19
CA GLY A 655 17.59 19.01 -0.75
C GLY A 655 16.93 18.58 -2.06
N PHE A 656 15.60 18.45 -2.10
CA PHE A 656 14.86 17.90 -3.23
C PHE A 656 14.16 18.97 -4.08
N ALA A 657 13.67 20.05 -3.45
CA ALA A 657 13.14 21.19 -4.14
C ALA A 657 14.28 22.18 -4.41
N SER A 658 15.15 21.93 -5.40
CA SER A 658 16.11 22.95 -5.82
C SER A 658 15.33 24.18 -6.31
N THR A 659 15.39 25.25 -5.53
CA THR A 659 14.73 26.54 -5.77
C THR A 659 15.47 27.41 -6.77
N ARG A 660 16.66 26.97 -7.22
CA ARG A 660 17.49 27.71 -8.16
C ARG A 660 16.81 27.73 -9.53
N VAL A 661 16.33 28.90 -9.90
CA VAL A 661 16.11 29.25 -11.30
C VAL A 661 17.45 29.09 -11.98
N THR A 662 17.63 28.07 -12.81
CA THR A 662 18.62 28.20 -13.87
C THR A 662 18.18 29.42 -14.65
N THR A 663 19.02 30.47 -14.63
CA THR A 663 18.85 31.78 -15.27
C THR A 663 18.64 31.73 -16.79
N GLY A 664 18.38 30.54 -17.35
CA GLY A 664 18.00 30.27 -18.72
C GLY A 664 16.69 29.50 -18.88
N LEU A 665 15.76 29.53 -17.91
CA LEU A 665 14.39 29.05 -18.13
C LEU A 665 13.70 29.99 -19.13
N ALA A 666 14.02 29.80 -20.41
CA ALA A 666 13.23 30.34 -21.49
C ALA A 666 11.86 29.69 -21.35
N LEU A 667 10.91 30.44 -20.77
CA LEU A 667 9.49 30.13 -20.79
C LEU A 667 9.02 30.27 -22.24
N ASN A 668 9.49 29.37 -23.11
CA ASN A 668 9.15 29.33 -24.52
C ASN A 668 8.09 28.25 -24.68
N PRO A 669 6.79 28.58 -24.57
CA PRO A 669 5.76 27.66 -25.01
C PRO A 669 5.96 27.34 -26.51
N SER A 670 5.42 26.20 -26.93
CA SER A 670 5.26 25.87 -28.35
C SER A 670 4.52 27.02 -29.08
N PRO A 671 4.50 27.08 -30.43
CA PRO A 671 3.74 28.08 -31.18
C PRO A 671 2.21 27.83 -31.12
N GLU A 672 1.66 27.52 -29.95
CA GLU A 672 0.23 27.47 -29.65
C GLU A 672 -0.37 28.87 -29.62
N THR A 673 -1.64 28.97 -29.98
CA THR A 673 -2.39 30.22 -29.84
C THR A 673 -2.65 30.52 -28.36
N ARG A 674 -2.81 31.81 -28.03
CA ARG A 674 -3.16 32.24 -26.68
C ARG A 674 -4.41 31.54 -26.13
N ASP A 675 -5.39 31.27 -26.99
CA ASP A 675 -6.66 30.65 -26.59
C ASP A 675 -6.49 29.18 -26.21
N GLU A 676 -5.66 28.43 -26.95
CA GLU A 676 -5.31 27.04 -26.62
C GLU A 676 -4.59 26.95 -25.28
N LEU A 677 -3.62 27.83 -25.03
CA LEU A 677 -2.89 27.87 -23.76
C LEU A 677 -3.80 28.22 -22.58
N LEU A 678 -4.73 29.16 -22.77
CA LEU A 678 -5.73 29.51 -21.74
C LEU A 678 -6.74 28.38 -21.50
N ALA A 679 -7.14 27.66 -22.54
CA ALA A 679 -8.02 26.50 -22.40
C ALA A 679 -7.35 25.38 -21.59
N LEU A 680 -6.08 25.08 -21.87
CA LEU A 680 -5.29 24.14 -21.08
C LEU A 680 -5.13 24.62 -19.64
N GLY A 681 -4.79 25.89 -19.44
CA GLY A 681 -4.62 26.48 -18.11
C GLY A 681 -5.90 26.43 -17.28
N LYS A 682 -7.06 26.67 -17.91
CA LYS A 682 -8.36 26.52 -17.28
C LYS A 682 -8.63 25.08 -16.87
N ALA A 683 -8.33 24.11 -17.73
CA ALA A 683 -8.52 22.69 -17.41
C ALA A 683 -7.65 22.25 -16.21
N VAL A 684 -6.42 22.74 -16.12
CA VAL A 684 -5.53 22.50 -14.96
C VAL A 684 -6.12 23.17 -13.70
N TYR A 685 -6.55 24.43 -13.80
CA TYR A 685 -7.12 25.18 -12.68
C TYR A 685 -8.37 24.52 -12.10
N ASP A 686 -9.34 24.17 -12.96
CA ASP A 686 -10.60 23.53 -12.59
C ASP A 686 -10.39 22.17 -11.91
N ARG A 687 -9.24 21.54 -12.16
CA ARG A 687 -8.95 20.22 -11.63
C ARG A 687 -8.13 20.26 -10.35
N ARG A 688 -7.22 21.22 -10.21
CA ARG A 688 -6.16 21.22 -9.20
C ARG A 688 -6.18 22.42 -8.25
N CYS A 689 -6.71 23.55 -8.70
CA CYS A 689 -6.68 24.81 -7.96
C CYS A 689 -8.05 25.22 -7.42
N ILE A 690 -9.14 24.86 -8.12
CA ILE A 690 -10.50 25.35 -7.82
C ILE A 690 -11.01 24.97 -6.42
N GLY A 691 -10.62 23.81 -5.89
CA GLY A 691 -11.07 23.33 -4.58
C GLY A 691 -10.68 24.27 -3.44
N CYS A 692 -9.54 24.94 -3.58
CA CYS A 692 -9.04 25.93 -2.63
C CYS A 692 -9.34 27.38 -3.11
N HIS A 693 -9.06 27.72 -4.36
CA HIS A 693 -9.12 29.09 -4.86
C HIS A 693 -10.50 29.54 -5.40
N GLY A 694 -11.42 28.61 -5.62
CA GLY A 694 -12.79 28.88 -6.10
C GLY A 694 -12.87 29.15 -7.61
N ALA A 695 -14.07 28.99 -8.18
CA ALA A 695 -14.30 29.18 -9.63
C ALA A 695 -14.04 30.62 -10.11
N LYS A 696 -14.16 31.59 -9.20
CA LYS A 696 -13.93 33.01 -9.47
C LYS A 696 -12.49 33.46 -9.19
N GLY A 697 -11.63 32.57 -8.70
CA GLY A 697 -10.27 32.91 -8.28
C GLY A 697 -10.23 33.85 -7.08
N ASP A 698 -11.29 33.93 -6.28
CA ASP A 698 -11.46 34.85 -5.15
C ASP A 698 -10.97 34.28 -3.82
N GLY A 699 -10.38 33.08 -3.82
CA GLY A 699 -9.89 32.40 -2.62
C GLY A 699 -10.99 31.75 -1.79
N ASN A 700 -12.25 31.71 -2.27
CA ASN A 700 -13.40 31.14 -1.57
C ASN A 700 -13.82 29.78 -2.16
N GLY A 701 -12.86 28.89 -2.41
CA GLY A 701 -13.16 27.51 -2.79
C GLY A 701 -13.87 26.73 -1.67
N PRO A 702 -14.53 25.59 -1.97
CA PRO A 702 -15.24 24.78 -0.98
C PRO A 702 -14.40 24.41 0.24
N SER A 703 -13.10 24.17 0.04
CA SER A 703 -12.18 23.81 1.13
C SER A 703 -11.64 25.01 1.89
N ALA A 704 -11.73 26.24 1.36
CA ALA A 704 -11.06 27.43 1.90
C ALA A 704 -11.44 27.80 3.33
N VAL A 705 -12.59 27.33 3.81
CA VAL A 705 -13.05 27.54 5.19
C VAL A 705 -12.22 26.75 6.22
N TRP A 706 -11.58 25.66 5.80
CA TRP A 706 -10.73 24.83 6.66
C TRP A 706 -9.28 25.31 6.72
N LEU A 707 -8.84 26.12 5.75
CA LEU A 707 -7.43 26.35 5.47
C LEU A 707 -6.86 27.57 6.20
N ASP A 708 -5.69 27.41 6.82
CA ASP A 708 -4.90 28.46 7.47
C ASP A 708 -3.45 28.42 6.95
N PRO A 709 -2.97 29.44 6.22
CA PRO A 709 -3.68 30.66 5.82
C PRO A 709 -4.72 30.40 4.73
N ARG A 710 -5.70 31.30 4.61
CA ARG A 710 -6.67 31.26 3.52
C ARG A 710 -6.02 31.30 2.12
N PRO A 711 -6.60 30.60 1.12
CA PRO A 711 -6.13 30.62 -0.26
C PRO A 711 -6.10 32.03 -0.84
N ARG A 712 -5.20 32.26 -1.80
CA ARG A 712 -5.03 33.56 -2.42
C ARG A 712 -6.22 33.93 -3.29
N ASP A 713 -6.79 35.09 -3.02
CA ASP A 713 -7.64 35.87 -3.93
C ASP A 713 -6.79 36.48 -5.06
N PHE A 714 -6.97 35.96 -6.28
CA PHE A 714 -6.29 36.39 -7.51
C PHE A 714 -6.93 37.63 -8.15
N THR A 715 -8.17 37.98 -7.80
CA THR A 715 -8.91 39.07 -8.46
C THR A 715 -8.26 40.45 -8.25
N ARG A 716 -7.55 40.61 -7.13
CA ARG A 716 -6.77 41.80 -6.80
C ARG A 716 -5.37 41.87 -7.44
N GLY A 717 -4.87 40.77 -8.01
CA GLY A 717 -3.53 40.72 -8.60
C GLY A 717 -2.39 41.01 -7.61
N ILE A 718 -2.58 40.77 -6.30
CA ILE A 718 -1.56 40.96 -5.26
C ILE A 718 -1.02 39.59 -4.87
N PHE A 719 0.30 39.38 -5.02
CA PHE A 719 0.97 38.12 -4.73
C PHE A 719 2.04 38.28 -3.65
N LYS A 720 2.18 37.27 -2.79
CA LYS A 720 3.06 37.35 -1.60
C LYS A 720 4.55 37.40 -1.98
N PHE A 721 4.98 36.50 -2.85
CA PHE A 721 6.38 36.33 -3.22
C PHE A 721 6.60 36.76 -4.67
N ARG A 722 7.56 37.66 -4.88
CA ARG A 722 7.90 38.24 -6.19
C ARG A 722 9.34 38.73 -6.23
N SER A 723 9.86 38.89 -7.44
CA SER A 723 11.16 39.47 -7.72
C SER A 723 11.09 40.95 -8.11
N THR A 724 9.91 41.49 -8.39
CA THR A 724 9.74 42.87 -8.85
C THR A 724 9.81 43.88 -7.70
N ALA A 725 10.45 45.02 -7.93
CA ALA A 725 10.59 46.09 -6.94
C ALA A 725 9.23 46.77 -6.63
N GLY A 726 9.12 47.35 -5.43
CA GLY A 726 7.92 48.07 -4.97
C GLY A 726 6.90 47.19 -4.24
N LYS A 727 6.15 47.78 -3.30
CA LYS A 727 5.11 47.08 -2.54
C LYS A 727 3.93 46.72 -3.45
N ASP A 728 3.49 45.46 -3.42
CA ASP A 728 2.32 44.96 -4.17
C ASP A 728 2.38 45.09 -5.71
N SER A 729 3.59 45.21 -6.25
CA SER A 729 3.87 45.13 -7.69
C SER A 729 3.52 43.75 -8.26
N LEU A 730 3.22 43.71 -9.57
CA LEU A 730 2.92 42.46 -10.27
C LEU A 730 4.16 41.53 -10.29
N PRO A 731 4.01 40.23 -9.97
CA PRO A 731 5.10 39.27 -10.08
C PRO A 731 5.42 38.96 -11.56
N THR A 732 6.61 38.44 -11.81
CA THR A 732 6.95 37.88 -13.13
C THR A 732 6.30 36.51 -13.33
N ASP A 733 6.24 36.04 -14.58
CA ASP A 733 5.79 34.68 -14.87
C ASP A 733 6.71 33.62 -14.20
N ALA A 734 8.01 33.92 -14.05
CA ALA A 734 8.94 33.06 -13.32
C ALA A 734 8.60 32.96 -11.82
N ASP A 735 8.21 34.07 -11.18
CA ASP A 735 7.79 34.07 -9.76
C ASP A 735 6.53 33.20 -9.55
N LEU A 736 5.55 33.31 -10.45
CA LEU A 736 4.34 32.50 -10.41
C LEU A 736 4.64 31.02 -10.69
N PHE A 737 5.50 30.76 -11.68
CA PHE A 737 5.91 29.41 -12.04
C PHE A 737 6.60 28.70 -10.88
N LEU A 738 7.53 29.36 -10.18
CA LEU A 738 8.17 28.82 -8.98
C LEU A 738 7.18 28.55 -7.85
N THR A 739 6.26 29.49 -7.61
CA THR A 739 5.23 29.34 -6.58
C THR A 739 4.34 28.12 -6.85
N VAL A 740 3.91 27.92 -8.10
CA VAL A 740 3.15 26.71 -8.49
C VAL A 740 4.02 25.46 -8.41
N THR A 741 5.26 25.53 -8.88
CA THR A 741 6.18 24.38 -8.89
C THR A 741 6.43 23.88 -7.48
N HIS A 742 6.82 24.74 -6.54
CA HIS A 742 7.20 24.35 -5.19
C HIS A 742 6.02 24.29 -4.21
N GLY A 743 4.90 24.94 -4.54
CA GLY A 743 3.83 25.22 -3.60
C GLY A 743 4.25 26.24 -2.55
N LEU A 744 3.50 26.31 -1.45
CA LEU A 744 3.84 27.13 -0.28
C LEU A 744 3.93 26.25 0.96
N TRP A 745 5.14 26.09 1.46
CA TRP A 745 5.46 25.23 2.59
C TRP A 745 4.75 25.70 3.87
N GLY A 746 4.34 24.75 4.72
CA GLY A 746 3.57 25.06 5.92
C GLY A 746 2.14 25.52 5.66
N THR A 747 1.65 25.35 4.43
CA THR A 747 0.26 25.68 4.03
C THR A 747 -0.38 24.51 3.28
N ALA A 748 -1.66 24.63 2.98
CA ALA A 748 -2.40 23.69 2.16
C ALA A 748 -2.05 23.71 0.65
N MET A 749 -1.15 24.59 0.18
CA MET A 749 -0.75 24.66 -1.24
C MET A 749 0.42 23.71 -1.53
N PRO A 750 0.20 22.56 -2.20
CA PRO A 750 1.26 21.60 -2.47
C PRO A 750 2.19 22.03 -3.59
N SER A 751 3.32 21.33 -3.68
CA SER A 751 4.16 21.32 -4.88
C SER A 751 3.40 20.66 -6.04
N TRP A 752 3.52 21.29 -7.22
CA TRP A 752 3.00 20.77 -8.48
C TRP A 752 4.13 20.40 -9.44
N GLN A 753 5.29 19.98 -8.93
CA GLN A 753 6.39 19.43 -9.75
C GLN A 753 5.97 18.23 -10.60
N GLU A 754 4.93 17.50 -10.19
CA GLU A 754 4.43 16.30 -10.85
C GLU A 754 3.71 16.55 -12.20
N ILE A 755 3.13 17.74 -12.43
CA ILE A 755 2.53 18.11 -13.72
C ILE A 755 3.61 18.67 -14.67
N SER A 756 3.36 18.76 -15.97
CA SER A 756 4.36 19.24 -16.92
C SER A 756 4.68 20.73 -16.75
N GLU A 757 5.87 21.17 -17.18
CA GLU A 757 6.21 22.60 -17.21
C GLU A 757 5.24 23.41 -18.08
N HIS A 758 4.79 22.82 -19.19
CA HIS A 758 3.79 23.42 -20.09
C HIS A 758 2.44 23.62 -19.39
N GLU A 759 1.94 22.64 -18.63
CA GLU A 759 0.71 22.79 -17.84
C GLU A 759 0.85 23.82 -16.72
N ARG A 760 2.02 23.87 -16.05
CA ARG A 760 2.31 24.92 -15.06
C ARG A 760 2.32 26.32 -15.70
N LEU A 761 2.87 26.44 -16.90
CA LEU A 761 2.85 27.70 -17.65
C LEU A 761 1.44 28.09 -18.09
N ALA A 762 0.66 27.13 -18.56
CA ALA A 762 -0.71 27.35 -18.99
C ALA A 762 -1.58 27.85 -17.82
N VAL A 763 -1.49 27.21 -16.65
CA VAL A 763 -2.30 27.59 -15.48
C VAL A 763 -1.94 28.98 -14.95
N ILE A 764 -0.66 29.40 -14.99
CA ILE A 764 -0.31 30.77 -14.57
C ILE A 764 -0.88 31.82 -15.53
N GLN A 765 -0.91 31.55 -16.84
CA GLN A 765 -1.55 32.48 -17.79
C GLN A 765 -3.05 32.57 -17.55
N TYR A 766 -3.70 31.45 -17.23
CA TYR A 766 -5.11 31.45 -16.85
C TYR A 766 -5.37 32.21 -15.55
N VAL A 767 -4.54 32.03 -14.51
CA VAL A 767 -4.66 32.78 -13.23
C VAL A 767 -4.59 34.29 -13.44
N LYS A 768 -3.76 34.76 -14.39
CA LYS A 768 -3.67 36.19 -14.72
C LYS A 768 -4.96 36.77 -15.28
N THR A 769 -5.87 35.94 -15.82
CA THR A 769 -7.16 36.42 -16.35
C THR A 769 -8.13 36.90 -15.27
N PHE A 770 -7.94 36.51 -14.00
CA PHE A 770 -8.82 36.93 -12.90
C PHE A 770 -8.68 38.40 -12.51
N SER A 771 -7.60 39.10 -12.91
CA SER A 771 -7.39 40.50 -12.57
C SER A 771 -7.11 41.37 -13.78
N GLY A 772 -7.79 42.51 -13.86
CA GLY A 772 -7.55 43.51 -14.90
C GLY A 772 -6.20 44.24 -14.77
N ARG A 773 -5.49 44.11 -13.64
CA ARG A 773 -4.16 44.74 -13.43
C ARG A 773 -3.15 44.31 -14.50
N TRP A 774 -3.17 43.03 -14.88
CA TRP A 774 -2.29 42.45 -15.88
C TRP A 774 -2.40 43.08 -17.29
N GLN A 775 -3.46 43.85 -17.55
CA GLN A 775 -3.65 44.60 -18.80
C GLN A 775 -3.34 46.10 -18.65
N LYS A 776 -3.28 46.60 -17.41
CA LYS A 776 -3.21 48.04 -17.10
C LYS A 776 -1.86 48.48 -16.55
N GLU A 777 -1.11 47.57 -15.95
CA GLU A 777 0.16 47.84 -15.29
C GLU A 777 1.29 47.09 -16.00
N GLU A 778 2.43 47.74 -16.13
CA GLU A 778 3.65 47.10 -16.61
C GLU A 778 4.29 46.26 -15.49
N ILE A 779 4.84 45.10 -15.87
CA ILE A 779 5.58 44.25 -14.94
C ILE A 779 6.94 44.91 -14.69
N GLY A 780 7.23 45.27 -13.44
CA GLY A 780 8.49 45.91 -13.06
C GLY A 780 9.71 45.01 -13.31
N GLN A 781 10.89 45.62 -13.39
CA GLN A 781 12.14 44.86 -13.54
C GLN A 781 12.42 44.03 -12.27
N PRO A 782 12.86 42.77 -12.40
CA PRO A 782 13.34 41.98 -11.27
C PRO A 782 14.50 42.66 -10.55
N ILE A 783 14.53 42.55 -9.22
CA ILE A 783 15.67 43.01 -8.43
C ILE A 783 16.92 42.18 -8.79
N ALA A 784 18.08 42.82 -8.78
CA ALA A 784 19.35 42.12 -8.94
C ALA A 784 19.67 41.32 -7.67
N ILE A 785 19.71 40.00 -7.81
CA ILE A 785 20.15 39.09 -6.75
C ILE A 785 21.66 38.94 -6.89
N THR A 786 22.42 39.39 -5.88
CA THR A 786 23.87 39.19 -5.83
C THR A 786 24.16 37.76 -5.37
N PRO A 787 25.28 37.12 -5.77
CA PRO A 787 25.63 35.80 -5.25
C PRO A 787 25.77 35.81 -3.72
N GLU A 788 25.30 34.75 -3.06
CA GLU A 788 25.42 34.58 -1.59
C GLU A 788 26.90 34.57 -1.18
N PRO A 789 27.35 35.53 -0.33
CA PRO A 789 28.69 35.52 0.24
C PRO A 789 28.90 34.32 1.18
N PRO A 790 30.15 33.92 1.46
CA PRO A 790 30.41 32.89 2.46
C PRO A 790 29.84 33.27 3.83
N VAL A 791 29.13 32.35 4.47
CA VAL A 791 28.64 32.51 5.84
C VAL A 791 29.83 32.59 6.81
N THR A 792 29.93 33.69 7.55
CA THR A 792 30.97 33.89 8.58
C THR A 792 30.33 34.30 9.92
N ALA A 793 31.04 34.08 11.03
CA ALA A 793 30.59 34.54 12.35
C ALA A 793 30.32 36.06 12.38
N ALA A 794 31.14 36.84 11.67
CA ALA A 794 30.94 38.28 11.54
C ALA A 794 29.64 38.62 10.78
N SER A 795 29.33 37.92 9.68
CA SER A 795 28.09 38.16 8.93
C SER A 795 26.83 37.86 9.75
N ILE A 796 26.87 36.85 10.64
CA ILE A 796 25.75 36.54 11.53
C ILE A 796 25.57 37.61 12.60
N GLU A 797 26.65 38.08 13.22
CA GLU A 797 26.56 39.11 14.26
C GLU A 797 26.11 40.47 13.68
N ASN A 798 26.60 40.81 12.48
CA ASN A 798 26.13 41.97 11.73
C ASN A 798 24.64 41.83 11.36
N GLY A 799 24.24 40.62 10.96
CA GLY A 799 22.86 40.27 10.63
C GLY A 799 21.93 40.43 11.81
N LYS A 800 22.34 39.91 12.97
CA LYS A 800 21.65 40.07 14.25
C LYS A 800 21.51 41.55 14.61
N THR A 801 22.59 42.31 14.51
CA THR A 801 22.56 43.76 14.76
C THR A 801 21.56 44.47 13.85
N SER A 802 21.55 44.13 12.56
CA SER A 802 20.60 44.71 11.59
C SER A 802 19.16 44.28 11.84
N PHE A 803 18.94 43.01 12.20
CA PHE A 803 17.63 42.44 12.52
C PHE A 803 16.98 43.09 13.76
N HIS A 804 17.78 43.34 14.81
CA HIS A 804 17.31 43.97 16.04
C HIS A 804 17.24 45.49 15.96
N GLY A 805 18.18 46.11 15.24
CA GLY A 805 18.37 47.56 15.23
C GLY A 805 17.88 48.25 13.95
N LYS A 806 18.62 48.07 12.84
CA LYS A 806 18.41 48.87 11.60
C LYS A 806 17.08 48.58 10.89
N ALA A 807 16.72 47.31 10.78
CA ALA A 807 15.51 46.85 10.08
C ALA A 807 14.32 46.61 11.02
N ILE A 808 14.58 46.53 12.33
CA ILE A 808 13.57 46.35 13.38
C ILE A 808 12.68 45.10 13.12
N CYS A 809 13.24 44.08 12.45
CA CYS A 809 12.56 42.82 12.16
C CYS A 809 12.05 42.14 13.44
N VAL A 810 12.77 42.34 14.56
CA VAL A 810 12.44 41.87 15.91
C VAL A 810 11.04 42.26 16.39
N MET A 811 10.48 43.40 15.96
CA MET A 811 9.14 43.83 16.40
C MET A 811 8.02 42.91 15.92
N CYS A 812 8.22 42.23 14.79
CA CYS A 812 7.27 41.26 14.27
C CYS A 812 7.74 39.83 14.50
N HIS A 813 9.01 39.53 14.24
CA HIS A 813 9.54 38.17 14.28
C HIS A 813 10.06 37.73 15.66
N GLY A 814 10.15 38.63 16.65
CA GLY A 814 10.68 38.32 17.97
C GLY A 814 12.21 38.29 18.01
N ALA A 815 12.79 38.38 19.21
CA ALA A 815 14.25 38.45 19.40
C ALA A 815 14.99 37.16 19.00
N GLU A 816 14.27 36.04 19.03
CA GLU A 816 14.79 34.73 18.64
C GLU A 816 14.20 34.24 17.31
N GLY A 817 13.51 35.12 16.56
CA GLY A 817 12.91 34.78 15.28
C GLY A 817 11.72 33.82 15.35
N ARG A 818 11.06 33.70 16.51
CA ARG A 818 9.93 32.78 16.75
C ARG A 818 8.58 33.23 16.19
N GLY A 819 8.53 34.42 15.58
CA GLY A 819 7.30 35.01 15.06
C GLY A 819 6.39 35.60 16.14
N ASP A 820 6.92 35.85 17.33
CA ASP A 820 6.22 36.27 18.55
C ASP A 820 6.57 37.70 18.98
N GLY A 821 6.99 38.54 18.03
CA GLY A 821 7.30 39.95 18.30
C GLY A 821 6.08 40.74 18.80
N LEU A 822 6.34 41.91 19.41
CA LEU A 822 5.31 42.77 20.02
C LEU A 822 4.12 43.07 19.08
N LEU A 823 4.37 43.16 17.77
CA LEU A 823 3.34 43.46 16.76
C LEU A 823 2.65 42.22 16.19
N ALA A 824 3.16 41.01 16.45
CA ALA A 824 2.76 39.78 15.75
C ALA A 824 1.26 39.45 15.88
N ALA A 825 0.67 39.60 17.06
CA ALA A 825 -0.71 39.19 17.34
C ALA A 825 -1.78 40.04 16.62
N GLY A 826 -1.43 41.27 16.19
CA GLY A 826 -2.37 42.22 15.59
C GLY A 826 -2.29 42.34 14.06
N LEU A 827 -1.36 41.64 13.41
CA LEU A 827 -1.13 41.81 11.97
C LEU A 827 -2.26 41.18 11.14
N GLN A 828 -2.71 41.93 10.14
CA GLN A 828 -3.69 41.49 9.16
C GLN A 828 -3.17 41.73 7.74
N ASP A 829 -3.64 40.92 6.79
CA ASP A 829 -3.44 41.18 5.38
C ASP A 829 -4.43 42.23 4.85
N VAL A 830 -4.25 42.64 3.60
CA VAL A 830 -5.14 43.62 2.93
C VAL A 830 -6.57 43.10 2.70
N TRP A 831 -6.87 41.85 3.06
CA TRP A 831 -8.20 41.26 3.06
C TRP A 831 -8.81 41.13 4.46
N GLY A 832 -8.11 41.63 5.50
CA GLY A 832 -8.57 41.60 6.89
C GLY A 832 -8.38 40.23 7.56
N HIS A 833 -7.60 39.33 6.96
CA HIS A 833 -7.29 38.04 7.57
C HIS A 833 -6.03 38.14 8.44
N PRO A 834 -5.98 37.45 9.60
CA PRO A 834 -4.78 37.42 10.43
C PRO A 834 -3.56 36.92 9.66
N VAL A 835 -2.40 37.56 9.89
CA VAL A 835 -1.12 37.14 9.33
C VAL A 835 -0.15 36.90 10.45
N ARG A 836 0.43 35.68 10.49
CA ARG A 836 1.50 35.36 11.42
C ARG A 836 2.86 35.61 10.75
N PRO A 837 3.77 36.36 11.39
CA PRO A 837 5.18 36.39 11.00
C PRO A 837 5.75 34.98 10.98
N ALA A 838 6.66 34.71 10.04
CA ALA A 838 7.30 33.40 9.96
C ALA A 838 8.13 33.14 11.20
N ASN A 839 8.01 31.93 11.74
CA ASN A 839 8.94 31.41 12.73
C ASN A 839 10.13 30.77 12.01
N PHE A 840 11.29 31.39 12.13
CA PHE A 840 12.55 30.97 11.49
C PHE A 840 13.22 29.78 12.18
N THR A 841 12.74 29.41 13.37
CA THR A 841 13.22 28.26 14.14
C THR A 841 12.64 26.95 13.63
N LEU A 842 11.54 26.99 12.88
CA LEU A 842 10.82 25.79 12.47
C LEU A 842 11.44 25.12 11.22
N PRO A 843 11.35 23.78 11.13
CA PRO A 843 11.84 23.07 9.96
C PRO A 843 11.00 23.33 8.70
N ALA A 844 11.57 23.01 7.54
CA ALA A 844 10.91 23.21 6.24
C ALA A 844 9.55 22.50 6.16
N GLY A 845 8.50 23.23 5.78
CA GLY A 845 7.15 22.67 5.66
C GLY A 845 6.33 22.64 6.95
N ALA A 846 6.92 23.02 8.10
CA ALA A 846 6.15 23.19 9.33
C ALA A 846 5.17 24.38 9.22
N HIS A 847 3.98 24.22 9.80
CA HIS A 847 2.99 25.28 9.84
C HIS A 847 3.52 26.50 10.62
N GLY A 848 3.35 27.70 10.06
CA GLY A 848 3.90 28.94 10.62
C GLY A 848 5.39 29.20 10.32
N GLY A 849 6.09 28.26 9.67
CA GLY A 849 7.48 28.43 9.25
C GLY A 849 7.66 29.22 7.95
N VAL A 850 8.87 29.16 7.39
CA VAL A 850 9.21 29.82 6.12
C VAL A 850 8.59 29.07 4.92
N LYS A 851 7.84 29.80 4.08
CA LYS A 851 6.98 29.22 3.03
C LYS A 851 7.67 28.79 1.74
N LEU A 852 8.88 29.28 1.47
CA LEU A 852 9.69 28.94 0.29
C LEU A 852 11.04 28.31 0.66
N GLY A 853 11.16 27.86 1.90
CA GLY A 853 12.38 27.29 2.46
C GLY A 853 13.40 28.30 2.94
N HIS A 854 14.47 27.76 3.51
CA HIS A 854 15.58 28.53 4.10
C HIS A 854 16.71 28.83 3.10
N ASP A 855 16.40 28.72 1.80
CA ASP A 855 17.33 29.05 0.72
C ASP A 855 17.67 30.55 0.75
N GLY A 856 18.97 30.87 0.73
CA GLY A 856 19.47 32.23 0.94
C GLY A 856 18.93 33.22 -0.10
N GLU A 857 18.87 32.81 -1.36
CA GLU A 857 18.33 33.62 -2.47
C GLU A 857 16.86 33.99 -2.24
N HIS A 858 16.03 33.04 -1.79
CA HIS A 858 14.64 33.29 -1.48
C HIS A 858 14.43 34.18 -0.26
N LEU A 859 15.23 33.99 0.78
CA LEU A 859 15.20 34.84 1.97
C LEU A 859 15.60 36.28 1.59
N LEU A 860 16.69 36.45 0.85
CA LEU A 860 17.13 37.75 0.35
C LEU A 860 16.03 38.42 -0.48
N LYS A 861 15.49 37.69 -1.47
CA LYS A 861 14.42 38.21 -2.33
C LYS A 861 13.20 38.64 -1.51
N THR A 862 12.78 37.84 -0.55
CA THR A 862 11.63 38.13 0.33
C THR A 862 11.87 39.35 1.20
N ILE A 863 13.08 39.53 1.75
CA ILE A 863 13.44 40.72 2.55
C ILE A 863 13.48 41.97 1.67
N MET A 864 14.10 41.89 0.49
CA MET A 864 14.23 43.05 -0.40
C MET A 864 12.89 43.52 -0.96
N THR A 865 12.02 42.60 -1.40
CA THR A 865 10.72 42.95 -2.01
C THR A 865 9.57 43.00 -1.01
N GLY A 866 9.74 42.48 0.21
CA GLY A 866 8.68 42.37 1.21
C GLY A 866 7.59 41.39 0.80
N VAL A 867 6.67 41.09 1.72
CA VAL A 867 5.60 40.12 1.49
C VAL A 867 4.31 40.83 1.07
N GLY A 868 3.93 40.67 -0.20
CA GLY A 868 2.79 41.37 -0.79
C GLY A 868 1.46 41.10 -0.05
N GLY A 869 0.67 42.15 0.10
CA GLY A 869 -0.60 42.16 0.82
C GLY A 869 -0.48 42.02 2.33
N THR A 870 0.73 42.11 2.90
CA THR A 870 0.96 42.02 4.36
C THR A 870 1.60 43.30 4.91
N ALA A 871 1.83 43.32 6.22
CA ALA A 871 2.54 44.40 6.90
C ALA A 871 4.05 44.41 6.66
N MET A 872 4.65 43.37 6.06
CA MET A 872 6.10 43.31 5.81
C MET A 872 6.49 44.17 4.58
N PRO A 873 7.15 45.33 4.77
CA PRO A 873 7.51 46.23 3.68
C PRO A 873 8.72 45.69 2.89
N PRO A 874 8.96 46.20 1.67
CA PRO A 874 10.26 46.03 1.01
C PRO A 874 11.36 46.78 1.76
N PHE A 875 12.49 46.12 2.02
CA PHE A 875 13.67 46.74 2.65
C PHE A 875 14.71 47.23 1.64
N GLN A 876 14.43 47.07 0.33
CA GLN A 876 15.25 47.66 -0.72
C GLN A 876 15.34 49.19 -0.54
N GLY A 877 16.57 49.70 -0.42
CA GLY A 877 16.86 51.12 -0.17
C GLY A 877 16.96 51.50 1.32
N GLN A 878 16.53 50.63 2.24
CA GLN A 878 16.78 50.78 3.69
C GLN A 878 18.02 50.01 4.14
N LEU A 879 18.25 48.84 3.54
CA LEU A 879 19.45 48.03 3.72
C LEU A 879 20.19 47.88 2.40
N THR A 880 21.52 47.82 2.46
CA THR A 880 22.37 47.41 1.33
C THR A 880 22.25 45.90 1.08
N ALA A 881 22.59 45.42 -0.13
CA ALA A 881 22.54 43.99 -0.44
C ALA A 881 23.43 43.15 0.49
N ALA A 882 24.59 43.68 0.90
CA ALA A 882 25.48 43.03 1.86
C ALA A 882 24.84 42.91 3.26
N GLU A 883 24.17 43.97 3.73
CA GLU A 883 23.45 43.93 5.01
C GLU A 883 22.26 42.98 4.98
N VAL A 884 21.57 42.84 3.84
CA VAL A 884 20.51 41.83 3.68
C VAL A 884 21.10 40.42 3.74
N TRP A 885 22.24 40.16 3.09
CA TRP A 885 22.92 38.87 3.20
C TRP A 885 23.34 38.54 4.65
N ASP A 886 23.85 39.53 5.39
CA ASP A 886 24.14 39.37 6.81
C ASP A 886 22.86 38.96 7.60
N VAL A 887 21.72 39.63 7.34
CA VAL A 887 20.42 39.24 7.94
C VAL A 887 19.98 37.83 7.52
N VAL A 888 20.17 37.45 6.27
CA VAL A 888 19.87 36.08 5.77
C VAL A 888 20.70 35.05 6.52
N HIS A 889 22.01 35.27 6.68
CA HIS A 889 22.89 34.38 7.44
C HIS A 889 22.45 34.27 8.90
N TYR A 890 22.04 35.37 9.52
CA TYR A 890 21.47 35.33 10.87
C TYR A 890 20.17 34.50 10.92
N VAL A 891 19.23 34.73 10.02
CA VAL A 891 17.97 33.96 9.95
C VAL A 891 18.23 32.47 9.73
N GLN A 892 19.16 32.10 8.85
CA GLN A 892 19.55 30.71 8.64
C GLN A 892 20.20 30.10 9.90
N SER A 893 20.96 30.89 10.66
CA SER A 893 21.60 30.44 11.90
C SER A 893 20.61 30.11 13.01
N LEU A 894 19.47 30.81 13.08
CA LEU A 894 18.43 30.56 14.09
C LEU A 894 17.85 29.15 14.00
N ARG A 895 17.88 28.54 12.81
CA ARG A 895 17.44 27.17 12.61
C ARG A 895 18.40 26.15 13.19
N VAL A 896 19.70 26.45 13.27
CA VAL A 896 20.68 25.56 13.90
C VAL A 896 20.37 25.42 15.40
N ASP A 897 20.19 26.54 16.09
CA ASP A 897 19.87 26.55 17.52
C ASP A 897 18.47 25.95 17.81
N ALA A 898 17.53 26.15 16.89
CA ALA A 898 16.21 25.55 16.97
C ALA A 898 16.21 24.04 16.76
N HIS A 899 16.95 23.58 15.74
CA HIS A 899 17.12 22.16 15.46
C HIS A 899 17.80 21.47 16.64
N VAL A 900 18.81 22.09 17.24
CA VAL A 900 19.42 21.61 18.50
C VAL A 900 18.38 21.56 19.63
N SER A 901 17.54 22.58 19.79
CA SER A 901 16.50 22.60 20.82
C SER A 901 15.41 21.55 20.59
N GLU A 902 14.98 21.31 19.34
CA GLU A 902 14.05 20.26 18.95
C GLU A 902 14.64 18.85 19.17
N LEU A 903 15.93 18.67 18.83
CA LEU A 903 16.68 17.43 19.06
C LEU A 903 16.84 17.13 20.56
N LEU A 904 17.13 18.15 21.37
CA LEU A 904 17.20 18.04 22.84
C LEU A 904 15.82 17.75 23.45
N ALA A 905 14.76 18.39 22.96
CA ALA A 905 13.38 18.11 23.36
C ALA A 905 12.92 16.69 22.95
N ALA A 906 13.53 16.11 21.90
CA ALA A 906 13.34 14.74 21.47
C ALA A 906 14.22 13.71 22.22
N GLY A 907 14.97 14.12 23.25
CA GLY A 907 15.67 13.21 24.17
C GLY A 907 17.14 12.90 23.85
N LEU A 908 17.80 13.70 23.00
CA LEU A 908 19.24 13.54 22.70
C LEU A 908 20.15 14.19 23.76
N SER A 909 21.38 13.68 23.93
CA SER A 909 22.24 14.01 25.08
C SER A 909 23.20 15.20 24.85
N PRO A 910 23.58 15.97 25.90
CA PRO A 910 24.40 17.18 25.79
C PRO A 910 25.85 17.00 25.30
N THR A 911 26.41 15.79 25.34
CA THR A 911 27.81 15.55 24.91
C THR A 911 28.01 15.68 23.40
N GLU A 912 26.92 15.72 22.62
CA GLU A 912 26.92 15.93 21.17
C GLU A 912 26.68 17.41 20.79
N GLU A 913 26.51 18.31 21.77
CA GLU A 913 26.16 19.73 21.58
C GLU A 913 27.26 20.50 20.81
N ASN A 914 28.52 20.37 21.22
CA ASN A 914 29.63 21.09 20.60
C ASN A 914 30.02 20.50 19.23
N GLU A 915 29.93 19.18 19.05
CA GLU A 915 30.18 18.54 17.75
C GLU A 915 29.04 18.78 16.75
N SER A 916 27.78 18.86 17.19
CA SER A 916 26.64 19.19 16.32
C SER A 916 26.67 20.65 15.90
N ARG A 917 27.03 21.57 16.81
CA ARG A 917 27.26 22.98 16.50
C ARG A 917 28.36 23.13 15.45
N GLU A 918 29.55 22.55 15.67
CA GLU A 918 30.67 22.67 14.71
C GLU A 918 30.40 21.97 13.36
N ARG A 919 29.65 20.85 13.33
CA ARG A 919 29.40 20.09 12.10
C ARG A 919 28.22 20.60 11.27
N ILE A 920 27.22 21.27 11.84
CA ILE A 920 26.16 21.97 11.08
C ILE A 920 26.74 23.22 10.41
N TRP A 921 27.69 23.87 11.10
CA TRP A 921 28.51 24.96 10.58
C TRP A 921 29.39 24.54 9.38
N ALA A 922 30.02 23.36 9.43
CA ALA A 922 30.87 22.86 8.34
C ALA A 922 30.11 22.46 7.06
N SER A 923 28.83 22.07 7.15
CA SER A 923 28.01 21.73 5.96
C SER A 923 27.47 22.95 5.22
N LEU A 924 27.31 24.09 5.90
CA LEU A 924 26.94 25.37 5.27
C LEU A 924 28.14 26.06 4.60
N SER A 925 29.39 25.65 4.92
CA SER A 925 30.62 26.24 4.36
C SER A 925 31.40 25.32 3.40
N GLN A 926 30.90 24.12 3.08
CA GLN A 926 31.71 23.06 2.43
C GLN A 926 32.03 23.26 0.93
N ALA A 927 31.76 24.44 0.37
CA ALA A 927 32.24 24.86 -0.95
C ALA A 927 33.40 25.88 -0.90
N ALA A 928 33.71 26.47 0.27
CA ALA A 928 34.70 27.55 0.38
C ALA A 928 36.15 27.07 0.64
N GLY A 929 36.39 25.77 0.80
CA GLY A 929 37.65 25.28 1.37
C GLY A 929 38.46 24.25 0.55
N GLN A 930 38.04 23.87 -0.66
CA GLN A 930 38.76 22.83 -1.41
C GLN A 930 40.00 23.37 -2.14
N GLY A 931 41.06 23.60 -1.37
CA GLY A 931 42.41 23.31 -1.83
C GLY A 931 43.50 24.29 -1.42
N LYS A 932 44.05 24.12 -0.20
CA LYS A 932 45.48 23.84 0.09
C LYS A 932 45.84 24.26 1.52
N ILE A 933 45.79 23.32 2.45
CA ILE A 933 46.58 23.41 3.69
C ILE A 933 47.94 22.81 3.35
N GLU A 934 48.93 23.67 3.09
CA GLU A 934 50.33 23.25 3.11
C GLU A 934 50.82 23.07 4.55
N LYS A 935 51.64 22.04 4.70
CA LYS A 935 52.25 21.53 5.92
C LYS A 935 52.95 22.62 6.74
N GLN A 936 52.72 22.61 8.04
CA GLN A 936 53.81 22.51 9.02
C GLN A 936 53.28 21.90 10.33
N VAL A 937 53.85 20.74 10.67
CA VAL A 937 53.66 20.02 11.93
C VAL A 937 54.99 20.08 12.68
N VAL A 938 54.91 20.32 13.99
CA VAL A 938 55.73 19.83 15.11
C VAL A 938 56.39 20.91 15.98
N GLN A 939 56.22 20.69 17.30
CA GLN A 939 56.81 21.27 18.52
C GLN A 939 56.09 22.52 19.08
N ALA A 940 55.53 22.54 20.29
CA ALA A 940 55.82 21.72 21.47
C ALA A 940 54.60 21.58 22.39
N ALA A 941 54.35 20.33 22.80
CA ALA A 941 53.72 20.02 24.08
C ALA A 941 54.84 19.75 25.11
N THR A 942 54.54 20.03 26.38
CA THR A 942 55.25 19.69 27.63
C THR A 942 56.27 20.69 28.20
N GLY A 943 56.03 21.14 29.43
CA GLY A 943 56.98 21.90 30.25
C GLY A 943 56.34 22.64 31.44
N SER A 944 56.38 22.01 32.62
CA SER A 944 55.93 22.51 33.93
C SER A 944 56.54 23.84 34.38
N ALA A 945 55.83 24.64 35.19
CA ALA A 945 56.26 25.10 36.53
C ALA A 945 55.32 26.15 37.17
N MET A 946 55.17 26.00 38.49
CA MET A 946 54.59 26.87 39.53
C MET A 946 54.91 28.37 39.42
N VAL A 947 54.03 29.23 39.96
CA VAL A 947 54.30 30.10 41.14
C VAL A 947 52.98 30.43 41.88
N LEU A 948 52.95 30.07 43.17
CA LEU A 948 52.12 30.64 44.23
C LEU A 948 52.72 31.99 44.68
N VAL A 949 51.91 33.05 44.87
CA VAL A 949 52.06 33.97 46.02
C VAL A 949 50.68 34.44 46.50
N GLU A 950 50.56 34.43 47.82
CA GLU A 950 49.47 34.67 48.74
C GLU A 950 48.93 36.11 48.90
N ALA A 951 47.69 36.12 49.41
CA ALA A 951 47.13 36.94 50.50
C ALA A 951 46.96 38.47 50.38
N GLY A 952 45.69 38.90 50.52
CA GLY A 952 45.35 39.82 51.60
C GLY A 952 44.20 40.80 51.39
N LYS A 953 43.17 40.61 52.24
CA LYS A 953 42.34 41.61 52.96
C LYS A 953 40.96 42.02 52.41
N ARG A 954 39.98 41.59 53.23
CA ARG A 954 38.67 42.14 53.61
C ARG A 954 37.55 42.19 52.60
#